data_AF-A0A8H8IYL4-F1
#
_entry.id   AF-A0A8H8IYL4-F1
#
_cell.length_a   1.000
_cell.length_b   1.000
_cell.length_c   1.000
_cell.angle_alpha   90.00
_cell.angle_beta   90.00
_cell.angle_gamma   90.00
#
_symmetry.space_group_name_H-M   'P 1'
#
loop_
_entity.id
_entity.type
_entity.pdbx_description
1 polymer ?
#
loop_
_entity_poly.entity_id
_entity_poly.type
_entity_poly.pdbx_seq_one_letter_code
_entity_poly.pdbx_strand_id
1 'polypeptide(L)'
;MAPPPPPQIPAALANIACQLPGIKRSNTTSSKTTTRTKSSSVSRPTFSTQNSTSTYASHNTSLDKVSFDSMTDDSMSYTAPAQTKQWGWAKATNINGVIHLTGLDGAQISQEKLVRQPSTDLGFRRAETGQRLAELRRLMKAEKIDYYIIPSEDAHQSEYVAASDKRREYISGFSGSSGTAIVSLNNAYLFTDSRYYIQAEREIDSNWTLFKVGMPDVKPWNEWLLNRQRNSAIGIDSRLIAHDTATALTAALKLKGMRMAYPQRNLVDQIWKDRPSKSAAPIYMHDERYTGEHALSKLRKLRNWLREYPVPAADLKYTTVTPRVASPAAQQHRPVSKPLPDLPPSRAPSRQNSRSDSVKPLSRQNSSASTQVKETAVRLIPHYSTFISSLSAIAWLLNLRGGDVPHNPLFHSYLWVGVDKATLFVDARKLSPAVKDYLRDLKVSIKEVSEVWGYLRKKEFGSGKVIIPPKTPYAVSLMLTYANYIIAPSYVDAAKAIKNETEIQGFKNAYMRDGVAMTKWFAWLEEQLRAGNSITEWEAGEMLTQFRKQGDLFMGLAYENISATGANAALPHYSPTKGLSSTIDIHTPYLNDSGGQYKDGTCDTTRTVHFGHPSDEQCEAFTLVLKGHIAIDSAIFPQGTTGKQLDVLARHALWKDGLNYLHGTGHGFGSFLSVHEGPHGFGIDVPLEPGHVITNEPGFYKEGSFGVRIESALVVTKVETKGQFGGDIWLGFDRFTCVPIQTRMVKMEMLTKEERRWLKEHNRKCRDMLAPYLEDDRRALRWIRRESTRTSPTATPAGVTVDWD
;
A
#
# COMPACT_ATOMS: atom_id res chain seq x y z
N MET A 1 -4.23 -24.58 -45.95
CA MET A 1 -2.92 -23.88 -45.82
C MET A 1 -2.52 -23.94 -44.35
N ALA A 2 -1.28 -24.36 -44.03
CA ALA A 2 -0.82 -24.45 -42.65
C ALA A 2 -0.36 -23.08 -42.12
N PRO A 3 -0.58 -22.75 -40.83
CA PRO A 3 -0.04 -21.52 -40.23
C PRO A 3 1.47 -21.66 -39.95
N PRO A 4 2.22 -20.54 -39.93
CA PRO A 4 3.66 -20.56 -39.68
C PRO A 4 4.00 -20.92 -38.22
N PRO A 5 5.20 -21.47 -37.94
CA PRO A 5 5.64 -21.79 -36.58
C PRO A 5 5.88 -20.52 -35.75
N PRO A 6 5.70 -20.59 -34.41
CA PRO A 6 5.95 -19.45 -33.53
C PRO A 6 7.45 -19.10 -33.45
N PRO A 7 7.80 -17.81 -33.27
CA PRO A 7 9.20 -17.37 -33.19
C PRO A 7 9.91 -17.90 -31.95
N GLN A 8 11.19 -18.26 -32.12
CA GLN A 8 12.04 -18.77 -31.04
C GLN A 8 12.45 -17.64 -30.07
N ILE A 9 12.46 -17.96 -28.78
CA ILE A 9 12.96 -17.09 -27.70
C ILE A 9 14.49 -17.18 -27.68
N PRO A 10 15.25 -16.07 -27.68
CA PRO A 10 16.70 -16.11 -27.53
C PRO A 10 17.09 -16.67 -26.15
N ALA A 11 17.88 -17.76 -26.15
CA ALA A 11 18.41 -18.33 -24.92
C ALA A 11 19.62 -17.52 -24.42
N ALA A 12 19.43 -16.77 -23.34
CA ALA A 12 20.49 -16.21 -22.51
C ALA A 12 20.09 -16.33 -21.05
N LEU A 13 21.06 -16.59 -20.15
CA LEU A 13 20.87 -16.95 -18.73
C LEU A 13 20.43 -18.40 -18.44
N ALA A 14 21.00 -19.35 -19.18
CA ALA A 14 21.15 -20.74 -18.71
C ALA A 14 22.62 -21.16 -18.82
N ASN A 15 23.45 -20.64 -17.90
CA ASN A 15 24.78 -21.18 -17.53
C ASN A 15 25.42 -20.30 -16.44
N ILE A 16 25.42 -20.78 -15.20
CA ILE A 16 26.52 -20.73 -14.20
C ILE A 16 26.07 -21.66 -13.07
N ALA A 17 26.66 -22.84 -13.04
CA ALA A 17 26.61 -23.77 -11.92
C ALA A 17 27.92 -24.56 -11.90
N CYS A 18 28.36 -24.95 -10.70
CA CYS A 18 29.60 -25.68 -10.41
C CYS A 18 30.92 -24.92 -10.64
N GLN A 19 31.48 -24.38 -9.55
CA GLN A 19 32.67 -24.99 -8.95
C GLN A 19 32.70 -24.74 -7.43
N LEU A 20 32.57 -25.82 -6.65
CA LEU A 20 32.92 -25.90 -5.22
C LEU A 20 33.70 -27.21 -5.03
N PRO A 21 34.93 -27.20 -4.49
CA PRO A 21 35.60 -28.41 -4.06
C PRO A 21 35.07 -28.84 -2.68
N GLY A 22 34.54 -30.06 -2.62
CA GLY A 22 33.75 -30.54 -1.48
C GLY A 22 34.54 -30.96 -0.23
N ILE A 23 33.78 -31.53 0.70
CA ILE A 23 34.21 -32.59 1.63
C ILE A 23 33.00 -33.52 1.85
N LYS A 24 33.28 -34.81 2.04
CA LYS A 24 32.27 -35.88 2.05
C LYS A 24 31.47 -35.90 3.36
N ARG A 25 30.19 -36.31 3.26
CA ARG A 25 29.38 -36.75 4.40
C ARG A 25 29.84 -38.11 4.94
N SER A 26 29.72 -38.32 6.25
CA SER A 26 29.29 -39.61 6.81
C SER A 26 28.30 -39.37 7.94
N ASN A 27 27.13 -40.02 7.84
CA ASN A 27 26.11 -40.05 8.90
C ASN A 27 26.56 -40.97 10.04
N THR A 28 26.06 -40.79 11.27
CA THR A 28 25.25 -41.82 11.98
C THR A 28 24.70 -41.36 13.35
N THR A 29 23.36 -41.45 13.47
CA THR A 29 22.53 -41.93 14.62
C THR A 29 22.84 -41.66 16.10
N SER A 30 21.73 -41.49 16.83
CA SER A 30 21.53 -41.74 18.29
C SER A 30 22.17 -40.71 19.24
N SER A 31 21.70 -40.41 20.46
CA SER A 31 20.52 -40.64 21.31
C SER A 31 21.05 -40.72 22.76
N LYS A 32 20.23 -40.33 23.74
CA LYS A 32 20.37 -40.61 25.19
C LYS A 32 21.44 -39.88 26.05
N THR A 33 20.91 -38.92 26.81
CA THR A 33 20.91 -38.84 28.30
C THR A 33 22.15 -38.41 29.12
N THR A 34 21.85 -37.60 30.14
CA THR A 34 22.44 -37.55 31.52
C THR A 34 23.74 -36.77 31.82
N THR A 35 23.50 -35.60 32.44
CA THR A 35 24.05 -35.14 33.75
C THR A 35 25.53 -34.77 33.99
N ARG A 36 25.63 -33.67 34.76
CA ARG A 36 26.52 -33.41 35.92
C ARG A 36 27.90 -32.73 35.72
N THR A 37 27.83 -31.41 35.95
CA THR A 37 28.58 -30.66 36.98
C THR A 37 30.05 -30.23 36.80
N LYS A 38 30.26 -28.98 37.25
CA LYS A 38 31.40 -28.39 37.99
C LYS A 38 32.46 -27.56 37.24
N SER A 39 32.28 -26.24 37.40
CA SER A 39 33.25 -25.26 37.90
C SER A 39 34.59 -25.03 37.19
N SER A 40 34.84 -23.77 36.79
CA SER A 40 36.11 -23.08 37.04
C SER A 40 35.92 -21.56 37.16
N SER A 41 36.67 -20.96 38.09
CA SER A 41 37.12 -19.55 38.21
C SER A 41 36.87 -18.62 37.01
N VAL A 42 36.19 -17.48 37.18
CA VAL A 42 36.72 -16.20 37.73
C VAL A 42 37.85 -15.59 36.89
N SER A 43 37.54 -14.47 36.24
CA SER A 43 38.50 -13.41 35.86
C SER A 43 37.74 -12.10 35.78
N ARG A 44 38.00 -11.18 36.71
CA ARG A 44 37.36 -9.86 36.81
C ARG A 44 38.40 -8.80 36.43
N PRO A 45 38.12 -7.89 35.48
CA PRO A 45 38.81 -6.61 35.43
C PRO A 45 37.90 -5.49 35.95
N THR A 46 38.38 -4.75 36.95
CA THR A 46 37.77 -3.51 37.45
C THR A 46 38.65 -2.33 37.07
N PHE A 47 38.10 -1.36 36.33
CA PHE A 47 38.61 0.01 36.20
C PHE A 47 37.37 0.92 36.16
N SER A 48 37.08 1.65 37.24
CA SER A 48 37.66 2.95 37.63
C SER A 48 36.84 4.12 37.07
N THR A 49 36.05 4.74 37.95
CA THR A 49 35.35 5.99 37.69
C THR A 49 36.35 7.14 37.52
N GLN A 50 36.28 7.85 36.40
CA GLN A 50 36.77 9.24 36.33
C GLN A 50 35.61 10.15 35.94
N ASN A 51 35.34 11.13 36.79
CA ASN A 51 34.50 12.26 36.44
C ASN A 51 35.26 13.15 35.46
N SER A 52 34.65 13.46 34.33
CA SER A 52 34.99 14.62 33.54
C SER A 52 33.72 15.45 33.28
N THR A 53 33.56 16.51 34.06
CA THR A 53 32.63 17.60 33.76
C THR A 53 33.08 18.28 32.47
N SER A 54 32.24 18.26 31.44
CA SER A 54 32.33 19.25 30.36
C SER A 54 30.96 19.88 30.16
N THR A 55 30.86 21.15 30.56
CA THR A 55 29.78 22.06 30.20
C THR A 55 29.97 22.49 28.75
N TYR A 56 28.97 22.32 27.90
CA TYR A 56 28.88 23.06 26.63
C TYR A 56 27.57 23.83 26.56
N ALA A 57 27.69 25.09 26.14
CA ALA A 57 26.67 26.11 26.32
C ALA A 57 25.51 25.98 25.34
N SER A 58 24.31 26.28 25.82
CA SER A 58 23.17 26.61 24.98
C SER A 58 23.39 27.97 24.32
N HIS A 59 23.61 28.00 23.00
CA HIS A 59 23.52 29.24 22.23
C HIS A 59 22.06 29.65 22.07
N ASN A 60 21.58 30.35 23.10
CA ASN A 60 20.31 31.06 23.06
C ASN A 60 20.50 32.30 22.17
N THR A 61 19.82 32.37 21.04
CA THR A 61 19.70 33.61 20.25
C THR A 61 18.28 34.14 20.38
N SER A 62 18.11 35.07 21.32
CA SER A 62 16.94 35.94 21.38
C SER A 62 16.92 36.81 20.13
N LEU A 63 15.81 36.80 19.39
CA LEU A 63 15.48 37.86 18.46
C LEU A 63 14.12 38.46 18.83
N ASP A 64 14.15 39.77 18.92
CA ASP A 64 13.27 40.61 19.71
C ASP A 64 11.80 40.61 19.30
N LYS A 65 10.94 40.87 20.29
CA LYS A 65 9.59 41.38 20.06
C LYS A 65 9.70 42.74 19.39
N VAL A 66 9.24 42.85 18.15
CA VAL A 66 8.89 44.14 17.55
C VAL A 66 7.38 44.23 17.46
N SER A 67 6.79 45.05 18.34
CA SER A 67 5.43 45.56 18.18
C SER A 67 5.39 46.53 17.00
N PHE A 68 4.37 46.44 16.16
CA PHE A 68 4.01 47.55 15.29
C PHE A 68 2.51 47.81 15.39
N ASP A 69 2.18 48.96 15.97
CA ASP A 69 0.83 49.50 16.01
C ASP A 69 0.44 50.14 14.67
N SER A 70 -0.85 50.41 14.55
CA SER A 70 -1.54 51.04 13.43
C SER A 70 -0.81 52.18 12.70
N MET A 71 -0.87 52.18 11.36
CA MET A 71 -1.05 53.40 10.57
C MET A 71 -1.91 53.14 9.32
N THR A 72 -2.43 54.22 8.74
CA THR A 72 -3.73 54.27 8.06
C THR A 72 -3.68 54.47 6.54
N ASP A 73 -4.58 53.75 5.85
CA ASP A 73 -5.39 54.14 4.69
C ASP A 73 -4.79 54.45 3.28
N ASP A 74 -5.69 54.29 2.29
CA ASP A 74 -5.63 54.65 0.86
C ASP A 74 -4.60 53.95 -0.07
N SER A 75 -4.97 53.44 -1.27
CA SER A 75 -6.25 53.50 -1.99
C SER A 75 -6.38 52.44 -3.13
N MET A 76 -7.56 52.39 -3.77
CA MET A 76 -7.89 51.75 -5.07
C MET A 76 -8.27 50.25 -5.12
N SER A 77 -9.38 49.94 -4.46
CA SER A 77 -10.59 49.31 -5.07
C SER A 77 -10.46 48.27 -6.21
N TYR A 78 -10.83 47.02 -5.90
CA TYR A 78 -11.62 46.17 -6.81
C TYR A 78 -12.83 45.60 -6.05
N THR A 79 -14.04 46.03 -6.44
CA THR A 79 -15.30 45.60 -5.80
C THR A 79 -15.73 44.24 -6.32
N ALA A 80 -15.63 43.20 -5.49
CA ALA A 80 -16.29 41.92 -5.72
C ALA A 80 -17.72 41.92 -5.13
N PRO A 81 -18.75 41.46 -5.86
CA PRO A 81 -20.13 41.49 -5.36
C PRO A 81 -20.33 40.47 -4.22
N ALA A 82 -20.77 40.96 -3.07
CA ALA A 82 -21.04 40.15 -1.89
C ALA A 82 -22.29 39.26 -2.08
N GLN A 83 -22.10 37.99 -2.44
CA GLN A 83 -23.11 36.94 -2.22
C GLN A 83 -22.53 35.52 -2.10
N THR A 84 -21.36 35.38 -1.47
CA THR A 84 -20.90 34.08 -0.97
C THR A 84 -21.72 33.70 0.27
N LYS A 85 -22.68 32.78 0.09
CA LYS A 85 -23.33 32.09 1.23
C LYS A 85 -22.26 31.36 2.05
N GLN A 86 -21.89 31.94 3.19
CA GLN A 86 -21.17 31.22 4.23
C GLN A 86 -22.00 29.99 4.64
N TRP A 87 -21.37 28.82 4.61
CA TRP A 87 -21.92 27.63 5.25
C TRP A 87 -21.72 27.79 6.75
N GLY A 88 -22.69 28.43 7.42
CA GLY A 88 -22.68 28.60 8.86
C GLY A 88 -22.97 27.28 9.55
N TRP A 89 -21.97 26.72 10.24
CA TRP A 89 -22.14 25.58 11.14
C TRP A 89 -22.19 26.09 12.59
N ALA A 90 -22.98 25.42 13.42
CA ALA A 90 -23.47 25.98 14.68
C ALA A 90 -22.37 26.34 15.70
N LYS A 91 -22.57 27.44 16.44
CA LYS A 91 -21.77 27.75 17.64
C LYS A 91 -22.14 26.76 18.75
N ALA A 92 -21.16 26.05 19.28
CA ALA A 92 -21.29 25.38 20.57
C ALA A 92 -21.21 26.42 21.70
N THR A 93 -22.22 26.48 22.57
CA THR A 93 -22.18 27.24 23.83
C THR A 93 -22.11 26.28 25.00
N ASN A 94 -21.01 26.32 25.75
CA ASN A 94 -20.83 25.54 26.96
C ASN A 94 -21.56 26.22 28.12
N ILE A 95 -22.54 25.54 28.71
CA ILE A 95 -23.13 25.90 30.01
C ILE A 95 -23.11 24.62 30.86
N ASN A 96 -22.46 24.70 32.02
CA ASN A 96 -22.41 23.64 33.04
C ASN A 96 -21.92 22.24 32.57
N GLY A 97 -21.05 22.18 31.55
CA GLY A 97 -20.37 20.93 31.17
C GLY A 97 -21.22 19.92 30.40
N VAL A 98 -22.41 20.31 29.95
CA VAL A 98 -23.27 19.50 29.06
C VAL A 98 -23.25 20.10 27.66
N ILE A 99 -22.85 19.31 26.66
CA ILE A 99 -22.85 19.73 25.25
C ILE A 99 -24.23 19.42 24.64
N HIS A 100 -25.01 20.46 24.38
CA HIS A 100 -26.24 20.34 23.59
C HIS A 100 -25.94 20.45 22.08
N LEU A 101 -26.28 19.42 21.32
CA LEU A 101 -26.20 19.40 19.86
C LEU A 101 -27.62 19.45 19.27
N THR A 102 -27.95 20.54 18.57
CA THR A 102 -29.20 20.66 17.81
C THR A 102 -29.01 20.17 16.37
N GLY A 103 -29.69 19.07 16.01
CA GLY A 103 -29.78 18.62 14.63
C GLY A 103 -30.78 19.46 13.81
N LEU A 104 -30.66 19.40 12.48
CA LEU A 104 -31.45 20.21 11.54
C LEU A 104 -32.97 19.94 11.54
N ASP A 105 -33.43 18.85 12.17
CA ASP A 105 -34.83 18.42 12.18
C ASP A 105 -35.54 18.62 13.54
N GLY A 106 -34.93 19.34 14.49
CA GLY A 106 -35.57 19.75 15.75
C GLY A 106 -35.91 18.65 16.78
N ALA A 107 -35.68 17.38 16.46
CA ALA A 107 -35.94 16.26 17.37
C ALA A 107 -34.86 16.16 18.47
N GLN A 108 -35.26 16.26 19.74
CA GLN A 108 -34.39 15.95 20.88
C GLN A 108 -34.10 14.45 20.94
N ILE A 109 -32.83 14.07 20.79
CA ILE A 109 -32.37 12.70 21.05
C ILE A 109 -31.99 12.60 22.53
N SER A 110 -32.91 12.11 23.36
CA SER A 110 -32.64 11.79 24.77
C SER A 110 -31.73 10.55 24.90
N GLN A 111 -30.78 10.57 25.82
CA GLN A 111 -29.80 9.48 26.02
C GLN A 111 -30.40 8.15 26.52
N GLU A 112 -31.67 8.11 26.94
CA GLU A 112 -32.25 7.02 27.73
C GLU A 112 -32.85 5.83 26.94
N LYS A 113 -32.59 5.68 25.64
CA LYS A 113 -33.19 4.60 24.80
C LYS A 113 -32.21 3.75 23.98
N LEU A 114 -30.97 3.59 24.45
CA LEU A 114 -29.98 2.66 23.87
C LEU A 114 -29.88 1.30 24.57
N VAL A 115 -30.46 1.12 25.76
CA VAL A 115 -30.49 -0.20 26.43
C VAL A 115 -31.59 -1.08 25.83
N ARG A 116 -31.25 -1.89 24.83
CA ARG A 116 -32.00 -3.10 24.49
C ARG A 116 -31.32 -4.31 25.11
N GLN A 117 -32.10 -5.19 25.74
CA GLN A 117 -31.60 -6.45 26.28
C GLN A 117 -31.06 -7.35 25.14
N PRO A 118 -30.00 -8.12 25.39
CA PRO A 118 -29.42 -9.01 24.37
C PRO A 118 -30.38 -10.13 24.02
N SER A 119 -30.81 -10.20 22.76
CA SER A 119 -31.56 -11.36 22.25
C SER A 119 -30.61 -12.55 22.08
N THR A 120 -30.83 -13.62 22.83
CA THR A 120 -29.98 -14.83 22.89
C THR A 120 -30.07 -15.75 21.66
N ASP A 121 -30.40 -15.19 20.49
CA ASP A 121 -30.42 -15.90 19.21
C ASP A 121 -30.05 -14.93 18.07
N LEU A 122 -28.75 -14.70 17.89
CA LEU A 122 -28.22 -13.85 16.82
C LEU A 122 -28.23 -14.61 15.49
N GLY A 123 -29.43 -14.74 14.93
CA GLY A 123 -29.68 -15.34 13.62
C GLY A 123 -29.01 -14.56 12.49
N PHE A 124 -27.77 -14.94 12.15
CA PHE A 124 -27.09 -14.53 10.92
C PHE A 124 -27.96 -14.95 9.72
N ARG A 125 -28.70 -14.01 9.14
CA ARG A 125 -29.36 -14.21 7.84
C ARG A 125 -28.29 -14.30 6.74
N ARG A 126 -27.79 -15.50 6.50
CA ARG A 126 -27.01 -15.85 5.32
C ARG A 126 -27.79 -15.43 4.07
N ALA A 127 -27.11 -14.80 3.12
CA ALA A 127 -27.73 -14.46 1.84
C ALA A 127 -27.98 -15.74 1.03
N GLU A 128 -29.22 -15.98 0.60
CA GLU A 128 -29.52 -17.11 -0.27
C GLU A 128 -29.00 -16.85 -1.69
N THR A 129 -27.98 -17.60 -2.10
CA THR A 129 -27.26 -17.37 -3.36
C THR A 129 -27.74 -18.26 -4.51
N GLY A 130 -28.60 -19.24 -4.25
CA GLY A 130 -29.04 -20.26 -5.23
C GLY A 130 -29.56 -19.68 -6.54
N GLN A 131 -30.44 -18.67 -6.49
CA GLN A 131 -30.96 -18.01 -7.69
C GLN A 131 -29.87 -17.22 -8.45
N ARG A 132 -28.96 -16.54 -7.72
CA ARG A 132 -27.84 -15.78 -8.30
C ARG A 132 -26.88 -16.72 -9.05
N LEU A 133 -26.56 -17.87 -8.45
CA LEU A 133 -25.75 -18.92 -9.05
C LEU A 133 -26.41 -19.57 -10.28
N ALA A 134 -27.73 -19.83 -10.23
CA ALA A 134 -28.46 -20.41 -11.35
C ALA A 134 -28.42 -19.52 -12.59
N GLU A 135 -28.67 -18.21 -12.43
CA GLU A 135 -28.65 -17.26 -13.54
C GLU A 135 -27.22 -16.99 -14.06
N LEU A 136 -26.23 -16.92 -13.16
CA LEU A 136 -24.81 -16.84 -13.57
C LEU A 136 -24.40 -18.05 -14.43
N ARG A 137 -24.79 -19.27 -14.02
CA ARG A 137 -24.54 -20.50 -14.78
C ARG A 137 -25.24 -20.52 -16.13
N ARG A 138 -26.42 -19.88 -16.27
CA ARG A 138 -27.10 -19.69 -17.56
C ARG A 138 -26.26 -18.85 -18.52
N LEU A 139 -25.69 -17.74 -18.03
CA LEU A 139 -24.79 -16.90 -18.84
C LEU A 139 -23.48 -17.61 -19.17
N MET A 140 -22.87 -18.33 -18.22
CA MET A 140 -21.65 -19.13 -18.46
C MET A 140 -21.84 -20.17 -19.58
N LYS A 141 -22.99 -20.86 -19.61
CA LYS A 141 -23.32 -21.81 -20.69
C LYS A 141 -23.42 -21.13 -22.06
N ALA A 142 -24.02 -19.93 -22.13
CA ALA A 142 -24.12 -19.17 -23.37
C ALA A 142 -22.74 -18.71 -23.89
N GLU A 143 -21.85 -18.28 -23.00
CA GLU A 143 -20.47 -17.84 -23.29
C GLU A 143 -19.47 -19.00 -23.46
N LYS A 144 -19.91 -20.26 -23.29
CA LYS A 144 -19.05 -21.47 -23.32
C LYS A 144 -17.88 -21.38 -22.33
N ILE A 145 -18.22 -21.13 -21.07
CA ILE A 145 -17.32 -20.99 -19.92
C ILE A 145 -17.66 -22.08 -18.88
N ASP A 146 -16.65 -22.85 -18.46
CA ASP A 146 -16.82 -23.96 -17.52
C ASP A 146 -16.60 -23.52 -16.06
N TYR A 147 -15.67 -22.58 -15.85
CA TYR A 147 -15.37 -21.94 -14.57
C TYR A 147 -15.31 -20.43 -14.77
N TYR A 148 -16.01 -19.65 -13.95
CA TYR A 148 -15.97 -18.19 -13.96
C TYR A 148 -15.41 -17.66 -12.64
N ILE A 149 -14.35 -16.86 -12.74
CA ILE A 149 -13.62 -16.27 -11.61
C ILE A 149 -14.17 -14.89 -11.32
N ILE A 150 -14.43 -14.61 -10.05
CA ILE A 150 -14.99 -13.37 -9.51
C ILE A 150 -14.06 -12.93 -8.36
N PRO A 151 -13.01 -12.16 -8.67
CA PRO A 151 -12.09 -11.61 -7.66
C PRO A 151 -12.78 -10.53 -6.82
N SER A 152 -12.11 -10.04 -5.78
CA SER A 152 -12.61 -8.92 -4.95
C SER A 152 -12.26 -7.56 -5.58
N GLU A 153 -11.16 -7.55 -6.34
CA GLU A 153 -10.54 -6.38 -6.96
C GLU A 153 -11.41 -5.74 -8.07
N ASP A 154 -11.25 -4.43 -8.24
CA ASP A 154 -11.90 -3.63 -9.26
C ASP A 154 -11.05 -3.47 -10.54
N ALA A 155 -11.48 -2.56 -11.43
CA ALA A 155 -10.77 -2.22 -12.66
C ALA A 155 -9.49 -1.37 -12.49
N HIS A 156 -9.05 -1.18 -11.24
CA HIS A 156 -7.88 -0.40 -10.81
C HIS A 156 -6.96 -1.18 -9.85
N GLN A 157 -7.35 -2.42 -9.50
CA GLN A 157 -6.69 -3.27 -8.51
C GLN A 157 -6.69 -2.65 -7.10
N SER A 158 -7.76 -1.91 -6.78
CA SER A 158 -8.04 -1.43 -5.43
C SER A 158 -8.32 -2.61 -4.50
N GLU A 159 -7.78 -2.57 -3.28
CA GLU A 159 -8.09 -3.55 -2.23
C GLU A 159 -9.50 -3.34 -1.66
N TYR A 160 -9.77 -2.12 -1.19
CA TYR A 160 -11.12 -1.68 -0.89
C TYR A 160 -11.78 -1.23 -2.19
N VAL A 161 -12.97 -1.76 -2.50
CA VAL A 161 -13.71 -1.44 -3.72
C VAL A 161 -15.00 -0.69 -3.41
N ALA A 162 -15.45 0.12 -4.36
CA ALA A 162 -16.75 0.77 -4.26
C ALA A 162 -17.90 -0.23 -4.19
N ALA A 163 -19.03 0.16 -3.59
CA ALA A 163 -20.22 -0.70 -3.48
C ALA A 163 -20.72 -1.21 -4.85
N SER A 164 -20.53 -0.43 -5.92
CA SER A 164 -20.82 -0.84 -7.30
C SER A 164 -19.97 -1.99 -7.83
N ASP A 165 -18.84 -2.31 -7.19
CA ASP A 165 -17.86 -3.26 -7.70
C ASP A 165 -17.60 -4.45 -6.76
N LYS A 166 -18.31 -4.51 -5.61
CA LYS A 166 -18.46 -5.63 -4.66
C LYS A 166 -19.15 -6.89 -5.25
N ARG A 167 -18.73 -7.33 -6.45
CA ARG A 167 -19.32 -8.47 -7.19
C ARG A 167 -19.24 -9.79 -6.46
N ARG A 168 -18.11 -10.02 -5.77
CA ARG A 168 -17.89 -11.23 -4.96
C ARG A 168 -18.90 -11.30 -3.79
N GLU A 169 -19.06 -10.20 -3.05
CA GLU A 169 -20.05 -10.09 -1.98
C GLU A 169 -21.49 -10.29 -2.49
N TYR A 170 -21.83 -9.70 -3.64
CA TYR A 170 -23.13 -9.96 -4.26
C TYR A 170 -23.34 -11.44 -4.62
N ILE A 171 -22.37 -12.11 -5.25
CA ILE A 171 -22.58 -13.50 -5.69
C ILE A 171 -22.56 -14.51 -4.53
N SER A 172 -21.73 -14.31 -3.49
CA SER A 172 -21.50 -15.30 -2.43
C SER A 172 -22.02 -14.94 -1.04
N GLY A 173 -22.42 -13.69 -0.80
CA GLY A 173 -22.79 -13.17 0.52
C GLY A 173 -21.61 -12.84 1.45
N PHE A 174 -20.40 -13.31 1.13
CA PHE A 174 -19.19 -13.04 1.94
C PHE A 174 -18.67 -11.62 1.73
N SER A 175 -18.43 -10.87 2.81
CA SER A 175 -18.22 -9.42 2.83
C SER A 175 -16.79 -8.94 3.16
N GLY A 176 -15.89 -9.82 3.63
CA GLY A 176 -14.49 -9.46 3.96
C GLY A 176 -13.71 -8.81 2.79
N SER A 177 -12.62 -8.08 3.03
CA SER A 177 -11.92 -7.34 1.96
C SER A 177 -11.21 -8.24 0.94
N SER A 178 -10.73 -9.42 1.36
CA SER A 178 -9.92 -10.33 0.54
C SER A 178 -10.67 -11.61 0.20
N GLY A 179 -10.54 -12.06 -1.05
CA GLY A 179 -11.01 -13.37 -1.48
C GLY A 179 -11.26 -13.48 -2.98
N THR A 180 -11.49 -14.70 -3.45
CA THR A 180 -11.82 -15.00 -4.84
C THR A 180 -12.92 -16.04 -4.89
N ALA A 181 -14.06 -15.68 -5.49
CA ALA A 181 -15.13 -16.62 -5.80
C ALA A 181 -14.86 -17.29 -7.15
N ILE A 182 -15.06 -18.60 -7.25
CA ILE A 182 -15.05 -19.35 -8.51
C ILE A 182 -16.35 -20.13 -8.61
N VAL A 183 -17.12 -19.86 -9.66
CA VAL A 183 -18.35 -20.60 -9.96
C VAL A 183 -18.09 -21.54 -11.13
N SER A 184 -18.47 -22.80 -10.97
CA SER A 184 -18.53 -23.77 -12.06
C SER A 184 -19.98 -24.04 -12.45
N LEU A 185 -20.18 -24.80 -13.53
CA LEU A 185 -21.53 -25.18 -13.99
C LEU A 185 -22.38 -25.88 -12.91
N ASN A 186 -21.75 -26.56 -11.93
CA ASN A 186 -22.44 -27.36 -10.90
C ASN A 186 -22.13 -26.92 -9.45
N ASN A 187 -20.93 -26.41 -9.16
CA ASN A 187 -20.46 -26.07 -7.80
C ASN A 187 -20.02 -24.59 -7.69
N ALA A 188 -19.92 -24.06 -6.47
CA ALA A 188 -19.32 -22.75 -6.19
C ALA A 188 -18.27 -22.84 -5.08
N TYR A 189 -17.21 -22.04 -5.19
CA TYR A 189 -16.01 -22.11 -4.36
C TYR A 189 -15.60 -20.71 -3.91
N LEU A 190 -15.27 -20.52 -2.64
CA LEU A 190 -14.71 -19.28 -2.12
C LEU A 190 -13.32 -19.54 -1.57
N PHE A 191 -12.33 -18.81 -2.09
CA PHE A 191 -10.96 -18.81 -1.59
C PHE A 191 -10.75 -17.53 -0.77
N THR A 192 -10.28 -17.64 0.47
CA THR A 192 -9.89 -16.48 1.28
C THR A 192 -8.73 -16.85 2.22
N ASP A 193 -8.07 -15.83 2.77
CA ASP A 193 -6.92 -15.98 3.66
C ASP A 193 -7.33 -16.04 5.15
N SER A 194 -6.33 -16.28 6.01
CA SER A 194 -6.48 -16.54 7.46
C SER A 194 -7.27 -15.47 8.23
N ARG A 195 -7.30 -14.23 7.73
CA ARG A 195 -8.03 -13.12 8.36
C ARG A 195 -9.55 -13.33 8.33
N TYR A 196 -10.04 -14.16 7.42
CA TYR A 196 -11.45 -14.23 7.03
C TYR A 196 -12.10 -15.62 7.12
N TYR A 197 -11.39 -16.66 7.59
CA TYR A 197 -11.92 -18.04 7.64
C TYR A 197 -13.27 -18.14 8.37
N ILE A 198 -13.33 -17.65 9.61
CA ILE A 198 -14.53 -17.74 10.47
C ILE A 198 -15.65 -16.82 9.96
N GLN A 199 -15.30 -15.66 9.39
CA GLN A 199 -16.29 -14.77 8.75
C GLN A 199 -16.93 -15.47 7.54
N ALA A 200 -16.13 -16.08 6.67
CA ALA A 200 -16.62 -16.80 5.51
C ALA A 200 -17.53 -17.97 5.89
N GLU A 201 -17.19 -18.76 6.91
CA GLU A 201 -18.04 -19.86 7.43
C GLU A 201 -19.38 -19.36 7.98
N ARG A 202 -19.44 -18.14 8.51
CA ARG A 202 -20.69 -17.53 9.00
C ARG A 202 -21.54 -16.98 7.84
N GLU A 203 -20.93 -16.29 6.89
CA GLU A 203 -21.64 -15.52 5.86
C GLU A 203 -22.11 -16.34 4.64
N ILE A 204 -21.35 -17.34 4.18
CA ILE A 204 -21.73 -18.12 2.98
C ILE A 204 -22.82 -19.15 3.28
N ASP A 205 -23.67 -19.41 2.30
CA ASP A 205 -24.67 -20.49 2.35
C ASP A 205 -24.08 -21.86 1.94
N SER A 206 -24.92 -22.91 1.99
CA SER A 206 -24.54 -24.28 1.66
C SER A 206 -24.20 -24.55 0.19
N ASN A 207 -24.37 -23.58 -0.72
CA ASN A 207 -23.95 -23.71 -2.12
C ASN A 207 -22.44 -23.53 -2.31
N TRP A 208 -21.73 -23.00 -1.31
CA TRP A 208 -20.32 -22.63 -1.38
C TRP A 208 -19.42 -23.58 -0.59
N THR A 209 -18.30 -23.98 -1.20
CA THR A 209 -17.19 -24.63 -0.49
C THR A 209 -16.10 -23.62 -0.19
N LEU A 210 -15.73 -23.48 1.09
CA LEU A 210 -14.65 -22.61 1.53
C LEU A 210 -13.26 -23.28 1.38
N PHE A 211 -12.31 -22.55 0.81
CA PHE A 211 -10.89 -22.88 0.75
C PHE A 211 -10.11 -21.90 1.63
N LYS A 212 -9.56 -22.43 2.73
CA LYS A 212 -8.77 -21.70 3.74
C LYS A 212 -7.31 -21.51 3.27
N VAL A 213 -7.05 -20.51 2.43
CA VAL A 213 -5.77 -20.31 1.74
C VAL A 213 -4.67 -19.89 2.73
N GLY A 214 -3.60 -20.68 2.77
CA GLY A 214 -2.48 -20.53 3.72
C GLY A 214 -2.42 -21.63 4.77
N MET A 215 -3.48 -22.45 4.89
CA MET A 215 -3.37 -23.75 5.57
C MET A 215 -2.55 -24.74 4.74
N PRO A 216 -1.89 -25.74 5.37
CA PRO A 216 -1.25 -26.84 4.67
C PRO A 216 -2.19 -27.48 3.63
N ASP A 217 -1.62 -27.92 2.50
CA ASP A 217 -2.31 -28.55 1.37
C ASP A 217 -3.40 -27.72 0.63
N VAL A 218 -3.80 -26.56 1.16
CA VAL A 218 -4.77 -25.68 0.51
C VAL A 218 -4.10 -24.78 -0.53
N LYS A 219 -4.18 -25.19 -1.80
CA LYS A 219 -3.67 -24.42 -2.94
C LYS A 219 -4.45 -23.11 -3.15
N PRO A 220 -3.76 -22.01 -3.54
CA PRO A 220 -4.44 -20.79 -3.98
C PRO A 220 -5.25 -21.03 -5.26
N TRP A 221 -6.23 -20.17 -5.51
CA TRP A 221 -7.26 -20.34 -6.56
C TRP A 221 -6.66 -20.57 -7.97
N ASN A 222 -5.57 -19.88 -8.28
CA ASN A 222 -4.86 -19.94 -9.56
C ASN A 222 -4.18 -21.30 -9.79
N GLU A 223 -3.55 -21.88 -8.76
CA GLU A 223 -2.99 -23.22 -8.82
C GLU A 223 -4.06 -24.32 -8.77
N TRP A 224 -5.12 -24.11 -7.99
CA TRP A 224 -6.25 -25.03 -7.90
C TRP A 224 -6.90 -25.25 -9.27
N LEU A 225 -7.04 -24.17 -10.06
CA LEU A 225 -7.55 -24.22 -11.44
C LEU A 225 -6.71 -25.09 -12.38
N LEU A 226 -5.40 -25.22 -12.17
CA LEU A 226 -4.52 -26.05 -13.00
C LEU A 226 -4.81 -27.56 -12.90
N ASN A 227 -5.61 -27.95 -11.90
CA ASN A 227 -6.02 -29.33 -11.61
C ASN A 227 -7.50 -29.58 -11.98
N ARG A 228 -8.08 -28.79 -12.90
CA ARG A 228 -9.43 -29.01 -13.46
C ARG A 228 -9.38 -29.87 -14.72
N GLN A 229 -10.55 -30.17 -15.28
CA GLN A 229 -10.69 -31.01 -16.47
C GLN A 229 -9.95 -30.39 -17.68
N ARG A 230 -9.26 -31.22 -18.47
CA ARG A 230 -8.63 -30.78 -19.73
C ARG A 230 -9.67 -30.12 -20.65
N ASN A 231 -9.22 -29.17 -21.47
CA ASN A 231 -10.06 -28.39 -22.40
C ASN A 231 -11.05 -27.41 -21.74
N SER A 232 -11.06 -27.27 -20.41
CA SER A 232 -11.90 -26.27 -19.71
C SER A 232 -11.59 -24.84 -20.17
N ALA A 233 -12.65 -24.04 -20.28
CA ALA A 233 -12.63 -22.61 -20.50
C ALA A 233 -12.78 -21.86 -19.16
N ILE A 234 -11.73 -21.12 -18.81
CA ILE A 234 -11.63 -20.37 -17.56
C ILE A 234 -11.96 -18.90 -17.83
N GLY A 235 -13.17 -18.50 -17.50
CA GLY A 235 -13.70 -17.16 -17.69
C GLY A 235 -13.30 -16.19 -16.58
N ILE A 236 -12.89 -14.98 -16.94
CA ILE A 236 -12.75 -13.85 -16.01
C ILE A 236 -12.96 -12.53 -16.76
N ASP A 237 -13.46 -11.51 -16.08
CA ASP A 237 -13.43 -10.15 -16.60
C ASP A 237 -11.98 -9.64 -16.65
N SER A 238 -11.45 -9.41 -17.86
CA SER A 238 -10.06 -8.98 -18.07
C SER A 238 -9.68 -7.67 -17.37
N ARG A 239 -10.65 -6.89 -16.90
CA ARG A 239 -10.41 -5.66 -16.12
C ARG A 239 -10.08 -5.93 -14.66
N LEU A 240 -10.47 -7.09 -14.13
CA LEU A 240 -10.37 -7.43 -12.71
C LEU A 240 -9.19 -8.36 -12.38
N ILE A 241 -8.26 -8.55 -13.32
CA ILE A 241 -7.07 -9.38 -13.15
C ILE A 241 -5.82 -8.62 -13.60
N ALA A 242 -4.77 -8.67 -12.77
CA ALA A 242 -3.46 -8.09 -13.05
C ALA A 242 -2.78 -8.76 -14.26
N HIS A 243 -1.95 -7.98 -14.98
CA HIS A 243 -1.26 -8.44 -16.18
C HIS A 243 -0.32 -9.62 -15.92
N ASP A 244 0.47 -9.56 -14.86
CA ASP A 244 1.39 -10.65 -14.45
C ASP A 244 0.63 -11.97 -14.22
N THR A 245 -0.44 -11.91 -13.45
CA THR A 245 -1.27 -13.03 -13.01
C THR A 245 -2.02 -13.64 -14.18
N ALA A 246 -2.64 -12.82 -15.05
CA ALA A 246 -3.28 -13.28 -16.27
C ALA A 246 -2.29 -13.94 -17.25
N THR A 247 -1.08 -13.38 -17.37
CA THR A 247 -0.05 -13.91 -18.27
C THR A 247 0.49 -15.25 -17.79
N ALA A 248 0.85 -15.36 -16.50
CA ALA A 248 1.31 -16.60 -15.88
C ALA A 248 0.23 -17.70 -15.94
N LEU A 249 -1.02 -17.36 -15.59
CA LEU A 249 -2.14 -18.30 -15.64
C LEU A 249 -2.46 -18.75 -17.07
N THR A 250 -2.42 -17.84 -18.07
CA THR A 250 -2.61 -18.19 -19.48
C THR A 250 -1.56 -19.19 -19.97
N ALA A 251 -0.28 -19.00 -19.60
CA ALA A 251 0.79 -19.92 -19.95
C ALA A 251 0.60 -21.30 -19.28
N ALA A 252 0.30 -21.33 -17.99
CA ALA A 252 0.10 -22.55 -17.22
C ALA A 252 -1.13 -23.36 -17.69
N LEU A 253 -2.26 -22.70 -17.98
CA LEU A 253 -3.46 -23.34 -18.49
C LEU A 253 -3.23 -23.94 -19.90
N LYS A 254 -2.51 -23.24 -20.77
CA LYS A 254 -2.18 -23.73 -22.13
C LYS A 254 -1.43 -25.06 -22.10
N LEU A 255 -0.49 -25.23 -21.15
CA LEU A 255 0.24 -26.50 -20.95
C LEU A 255 -0.67 -27.66 -20.50
N LYS A 256 -1.84 -27.37 -19.95
CA LYS A 256 -2.87 -28.37 -19.56
C LYS A 256 -3.97 -28.54 -20.63
N GLY A 257 -3.85 -27.88 -21.78
CA GLY A 257 -4.88 -27.86 -22.82
C GLY A 257 -6.12 -27.01 -22.47
N MET A 258 -6.05 -26.19 -21.41
CA MET A 258 -7.11 -25.27 -21.00
C MET A 258 -6.90 -23.88 -21.60
N ARG A 259 -7.94 -23.03 -21.61
CA ARG A 259 -7.86 -21.66 -22.13
C ARG A 259 -8.47 -20.64 -21.17
N MET A 260 -7.94 -19.43 -21.18
CA MET A 260 -8.64 -18.26 -20.64
C MET A 260 -9.77 -17.83 -21.59
N ALA A 261 -10.84 -17.27 -21.01
CA ALA A 261 -11.92 -16.61 -21.72
C ALA A 261 -12.19 -15.25 -21.07
N TYR A 262 -12.39 -14.22 -21.89
CA TYR A 262 -12.57 -12.84 -21.42
C TYR A 262 -13.90 -12.27 -21.96
N PRO A 263 -15.02 -12.44 -21.23
CA PRO A 263 -16.32 -11.88 -21.63
C PRO A 263 -16.27 -10.37 -21.85
N GLN A 264 -17.03 -9.88 -22.83
CA GLN A 264 -17.10 -8.43 -23.12
C GLN A 264 -17.86 -7.65 -22.03
N ARG A 265 -18.77 -8.32 -21.33
CA ARG A 265 -19.50 -7.79 -20.17
C ARG A 265 -19.26 -8.72 -18.99
N ASN A 266 -19.11 -8.15 -17.79
CA ASN A 266 -19.02 -8.96 -16.58
C ASN A 266 -20.31 -9.77 -16.42
N LEU A 267 -20.21 -11.07 -16.12
CA LEU A 267 -21.40 -11.91 -16.00
C LEU A 267 -22.20 -11.62 -14.71
N VAL A 268 -21.54 -11.13 -13.66
CA VAL A 268 -22.23 -10.71 -12.41
C VAL A 268 -23.03 -9.42 -12.65
N ASP A 269 -22.44 -8.44 -13.36
CA ASP A 269 -23.10 -7.16 -13.66
C ASP A 269 -24.41 -7.34 -14.47
N GLN A 270 -24.54 -8.44 -15.21
CA GLN A 270 -25.75 -8.76 -16.00
C GLN A 270 -26.89 -9.35 -15.17
N ILE A 271 -26.60 -9.86 -13.97
CA ILE A 271 -27.59 -10.51 -13.09
C ILE A 271 -27.89 -9.70 -11.82
N TRP A 272 -27.08 -8.67 -11.54
CA TRP A 272 -27.22 -7.78 -10.39
C TRP A 272 -28.17 -6.62 -10.72
N LYS A 273 -29.48 -6.87 -10.55
CA LYS A 273 -30.55 -5.93 -10.95
C LYS A 273 -30.55 -4.63 -10.14
N ASP A 274 -30.24 -4.73 -8.86
CA ASP A 274 -30.19 -3.67 -7.85
C ASP A 274 -28.76 -3.17 -7.59
N ARG A 275 -27.87 -3.30 -8.58
CA ARG A 275 -26.47 -2.89 -8.46
C ARG A 275 -26.34 -1.41 -8.05
N PRO A 276 -25.58 -1.09 -6.99
CA PRO A 276 -25.36 0.29 -6.58
C PRO A 276 -24.79 1.13 -7.72
N SER A 277 -25.30 2.36 -7.85
CA SER A 277 -24.73 3.35 -8.76
C SER A 277 -23.31 3.72 -8.35
N LYS A 278 -22.46 4.03 -9.33
CA LYS A 278 -21.12 4.58 -9.05
C LYS A 278 -21.26 5.91 -8.30
N SER A 279 -20.36 6.15 -7.35
CA SER A 279 -20.30 7.43 -6.63
C SER A 279 -20.23 8.61 -7.60
N ALA A 280 -20.90 9.70 -7.26
CA ALA A 280 -20.83 11.00 -7.94
C ALA A 280 -20.10 12.05 -7.08
N ALA A 281 -19.33 11.61 -6.08
CA ALA A 281 -18.59 12.50 -5.18
C ALA A 281 -17.69 13.48 -5.97
N PRO A 282 -17.63 14.76 -5.58
CA PRO A 282 -16.82 15.75 -6.26
C PRO A 282 -15.33 15.47 -6.06
N ILE A 283 -14.56 15.73 -7.09
CA ILE A 283 -13.10 15.74 -7.04
C ILE A 283 -12.65 17.15 -6.61
N TYR A 284 -11.63 17.22 -5.77
CA TYR A 284 -11.09 18.48 -5.26
C TYR A 284 -9.56 18.47 -5.23
N MET A 285 -8.97 19.67 -5.22
CA MET A 285 -7.52 19.88 -5.15
C MET A 285 -7.01 19.63 -3.72
N HIS A 286 -5.87 18.96 -3.63
CA HIS A 286 -5.11 18.78 -2.40
C HIS A 286 -4.02 19.84 -2.33
N ASP A 287 -4.18 20.77 -1.40
CA ASP A 287 -3.34 21.97 -1.26
C ASP A 287 -1.86 21.64 -1.02
N GLU A 288 -0.95 22.42 -1.61
CA GLU A 288 0.49 22.22 -1.50
C GLU A 288 1.02 22.30 -0.07
N ARG A 289 0.32 23.01 0.82
CA ARG A 289 0.62 23.02 2.27
C ARG A 289 0.52 21.65 2.94
N TYR A 290 -0.08 20.67 2.26
CA TYR A 290 -0.18 19.28 2.68
C TYR A 290 0.68 18.34 1.83
N THR A 291 0.88 18.63 0.54
CA THR A 291 1.66 17.75 -0.35
C THR A 291 3.14 18.05 -0.40
N GLY A 292 3.58 19.25 -0.01
CA GLY A 292 4.98 19.72 -0.11
C GLY A 292 5.51 19.91 -1.54
N GLU A 293 4.73 19.53 -2.56
CA GLU A 293 5.13 19.63 -3.97
C GLU A 293 3.91 19.78 -4.90
N HIS A 294 3.97 20.77 -5.79
CA HIS A 294 2.99 20.98 -6.87
C HIS A 294 2.98 19.82 -7.89
N ALA A 295 1.79 19.43 -8.34
CA ALA A 295 1.59 18.40 -9.37
C ALA A 295 2.38 18.64 -10.67
N LEU A 296 2.61 19.90 -11.08
CA LEU A 296 3.42 20.20 -12.27
C LEU A 296 4.89 19.73 -12.10
N SER A 297 5.42 19.79 -10.89
CA SER A 297 6.78 19.30 -10.59
C SER A 297 6.81 17.76 -10.62
N LYS A 298 5.84 17.09 -9.99
CA LYS A 298 5.66 15.63 -10.04
C LYS A 298 5.53 15.12 -11.49
N LEU A 299 4.70 15.78 -12.30
CA LEU A 299 4.57 15.51 -13.74
C LEU A 299 5.86 15.76 -14.52
N ARG A 300 6.64 16.79 -14.18
CA ARG A 300 7.96 17.05 -14.80
C ARG A 300 8.96 15.94 -14.48
N LYS A 301 9.04 15.49 -13.22
CA LYS A 301 9.88 14.37 -12.79
C LYS A 301 9.54 13.08 -13.55
N LEU A 302 8.26 12.72 -13.63
CA LEU A 302 7.79 11.57 -14.43
C LEU A 302 8.11 11.71 -15.93
N ARG A 303 7.93 12.91 -16.51
CA ARG A 303 8.25 13.17 -17.93
C ARG A 303 9.75 13.07 -18.21
N ASN A 304 10.61 13.47 -17.28
CA ASN A 304 12.06 13.28 -17.42
C ASN A 304 12.43 11.80 -17.34
N TRP A 305 11.89 11.06 -16.37
CA TRP A 305 12.04 9.61 -16.30
C TRP A 305 11.58 8.89 -17.58
N LEU A 306 10.49 9.33 -18.22
CA LEU A 306 10.06 8.80 -19.53
C LEU A 306 11.03 9.10 -20.68
N ARG A 307 11.77 10.22 -20.64
CA ARG A 307 12.80 10.57 -21.65
C ARG A 307 14.10 9.79 -21.43
N GLU A 308 14.45 9.53 -20.17
CA GLU A 308 15.65 8.84 -19.73
C GLU A 308 15.48 7.31 -19.67
N TYR A 309 14.25 6.81 -19.79
CA TYR A 309 13.94 5.39 -19.64
C TYR A 309 14.79 4.53 -20.61
N PRO A 310 15.59 3.57 -20.10
CA PRO A 310 16.59 2.89 -20.90
C PRO A 310 15.94 2.06 -21.99
N VAL A 311 16.19 2.43 -23.24
CA VAL A 311 15.70 1.72 -24.43
C VAL A 311 16.32 0.31 -24.45
N PRO A 312 15.52 -0.77 -24.35
CA PRO A 312 16.06 -2.12 -24.48
C PRO A 312 16.70 -2.29 -25.86
N ALA A 313 17.86 -2.93 -25.96
CA ALA A 313 18.59 -3.05 -27.23
C ALA A 313 17.77 -3.69 -28.37
N ALA A 314 16.78 -4.52 -28.04
CA ALA A 314 15.84 -5.12 -28.99
C ALA A 314 14.87 -4.11 -29.67
N ASP A 315 14.68 -2.93 -29.07
CA ASP A 315 13.81 -1.85 -29.59
C ASP A 315 14.58 -0.83 -30.44
N LEU A 316 15.92 -0.89 -30.46
CA LEU A 316 16.78 -0.07 -31.33
C LEU A 316 16.83 -0.64 -32.75
N LYS A 317 15.79 -0.44 -33.55
CA LYS A 317 15.79 -0.76 -34.99
C LYS A 317 16.11 0.46 -35.84
N TYR A 318 17.13 0.34 -36.68
CA TYR A 318 17.48 1.30 -37.72
C TYR A 318 16.44 1.28 -38.85
N THR A 319 16.00 2.44 -39.33
CA THR A 319 15.15 2.57 -40.52
C THR A 319 16.01 2.69 -41.78
N THR A 320 15.94 1.70 -42.67
CA THR A 320 16.36 1.86 -44.07
C THR A 320 15.42 2.84 -44.77
N VAL A 321 16.01 3.84 -45.45
CA VAL A 321 15.27 4.85 -46.20
C VAL A 321 14.69 4.23 -47.48
N THR A 322 13.39 4.36 -47.70
CA THR A 322 12.75 4.07 -48.99
C THR A 322 13.05 5.18 -50.00
N PRO A 323 13.58 4.88 -51.20
CA PRO A 323 13.72 5.87 -52.26
C PRO A 323 12.35 6.36 -52.77
N ARG A 324 12.31 7.64 -53.14
CA ARG A 324 11.11 8.32 -53.65
C ARG A 324 10.56 7.70 -54.93
N VAL A 325 9.23 7.76 -55.06
CA VAL A 325 8.51 7.59 -56.33
C VAL A 325 9.00 8.63 -57.35
N ALA A 326 9.32 8.18 -58.57
CA ALA A 326 9.47 9.02 -59.75
C ALA A 326 8.31 8.76 -60.72
N SER A 327 7.80 9.82 -61.36
CA SER A 327 6.75 9.76 -62.39
C SER A 327 7.33 10.13 -63.78
N PRO A 328 6.65 9.79 -64.89
CA PRO A 328 7.34 9.32 -66.09
C PRO A 328 7.42 10.33 -67.26
N ALA A 329 8.42 10.15 -68.15
CA ALA A 329 8.39 10.66 -69.53
C ALA A 329 9.38 9.90 -70.47
N ALA A 330 8.94 9.71 -71.74
CA ALA A 330 9.68 9.46 -72.99
C ALA A 330 10.98 8.58 -72.98
N GLN A 331 10.97 7.36 -73.52
CA GLN A 331 11.13 7.02 -74.97
C GLN A 331 12.48 7.42 -75.61
N GLN A 332 13.31 6.42 -75.98
CA GLN A 332 13.57 6.04 -77.40
C GLN A 332 14.50 4.80 -77.54
N HIS A 333 14.57 4.30 -78.77
CA HIS A 333 14.92 2.94 -79.24
C HIS A 333 16.40 2.49 -79.21
N ARG A 334 16.62 1.16 -79.02
CA ARG A 334 17.44 0.14 -79.76
C ARG A 334 18.76 0.55 -80.51
N PRO A 335 19.65 -0.41 -80.91
CA PRO A 335 20.01 -1.74 -80.34
C PRO A 335 21.52 -2.16 -80.44
N VAL A 336 21.89 -3.27 -79.77
CA VAL A 336 22.85 -4.35 -80.17
C VAL A 336 24.29 -4.03 -80.69
N SER A 337 25.32 -4.55 -80.01
CA SER A 337 26.37 -5.45 -80.59
C SER A 337 27.44 -5.94 -79.58
N LYS A 338 28.02 -7.13 -79.86
CA LYS A 338 29.29 -7.73 -79.36
C LYS A 338 30.28 -7.76 -80.57
N PRO A 339 31.59 -8.13 -80.50
CA PRO A 339 32.34 -8.88 -79.46
C PRO A 339 33.80 -8.39 -79.15
N LEU A 340 34.60 -9.27 -78.50
CA LEU A 340 36.06 -9.31 -78.20
C LEU A 340 36.99 -9.23 -79.48
N PRO A 341 38.37 -9.28 -79.45
CA PRO A 341 39.29 -9.77 -78.39
C PRO A 341 40.73 -9.12 -78.21
N ASP A 342 41.49 -9.72 -77.27
CA ASP A 342 42.96 -10.00 -77.18
C ASP A 342 44.10 -8.96 -76.91
N LEU A 343 45.12 -9.51 -76.20
CA LEU A 343 46.46 -9.03 -75.77
C LEU A 343 47.56 -9.49 -76.78
N PRO A 344 48.91 -9.37 -76.56
CA PRO A 344 49.74 -8.66 -75.57
C PRO A 344 50.65 -7.62 -76.32
N PRO A 345 52.01 -7.61 -76.37
CA PRO A 345 53.09 -7.92 -75.40
C PRO A 345 54.24 -6.88 -75.25
N SER A 346 55.19 -7.19 -74.35
CA SER A 346 56.65 -6.87 -74.33
C SER A 346 57.17 -6.02 -73.15
N ARG A 347 58.50 -6.12 -72.92
CA ARG A 347 59.16 -6.06 -71.59
C ARG A 347 60.63 -5.65 -71.74
N ALA A 348 61.23 -5.07 -70.67
CA ALA A 348 62.67 -4.75 -70.50
C ALA A 348 63.18 -3.55 -71.34
N PRO A 349 64.32 -2.89 -70.99
CA PRO A 349 65.37 -3.21 -70.00
C PRO A 349 65.49 -2.14 -68.88
N SER A 350 66.50 -2.08 -67.99
CA SER A 350 67.20 -3.02 -67.10
C SER A 350 68.31 -2.22 -66.37
N ARG A 351 68.49 -2.39 -65.04
CA ARG A 351 69.73 -2.13 -64.24
C ARG A 351 70.27 -0.67 -64.16
N GLN A 352 70.98 -0.21 -63.11
CA GLN A 352 71.40 -0.78 -61.81
C GLN A 352 71.83 0.34 -60.83
N ASN A 353 71.72 0.09 -59.50
CA ASN A 353 72.53 0.62 -58.37
C ASN A 353 72.78 2.15 -58.21
N SER A 354 73.01 2.74 -57.04
CA SER A 354 72.75 2.47 -55.60
C SER A 354 72.98 3.85 -54.90
N ARG A 355 72.51 4.19 -53.69
CA ARG A 355 72.85 3.64 -52.37
C ARG A 355 72.10 4.45 -51.27
N SER A 356 71.74 3.80 -50.16
CA SER A 356 71.73 4.26 -48.73
C SER A 356 71.64 5.77 -48.36
N ASP A 357 70.96 6.21 -47.29
CA ASP A 357 70.08 5.54 -46.32
C ASP A 357 69.41 6.56 -45.36
N SER A 358 68.36 6.09 -44.66
CA SER A 358 67.93 6.54 -43.32
C SER A 358 67.17 7.88 -43.08
N VAL A 359 66.44 7.85 -41.94
CA VAL A 359 65.83 8.94 -41.14
C VAL A 359 64.34 9.31 -41.40
N LYS A 360 63.55 9.15 -40.33
CA LYS A 360 62.13 9.54 -40.10
C LYS A 360 62.05 10.99 -39.51
N PRO A 361 60.86 11.53 -39.15
CA PRO A 361 59.68 11.85 -39.95
C PRO A 361 59.17 13.30 -39.66
N LEU A 362 57.89 13.58 -39.94
CA LEU A 362 57.04 14.70 -39.43
C LEU A 362 57.17 16.09 -40.08
N SER A 363 56.24 16.39 -41.01
CA SER A 363 55.33 17.56 -41.01
C SER A 363 54.53 17.56 -42.33
N ARG A 364 53.46 18.32 -42.56
CA ARG A 364 52.28 18.80 -41.81
C ARG A 364 51.55 19.72 -42.81
N GLN A 365 50.34 19.35 -43.23
CA GLN A 365 49.31 20.23 -43.87
C GLN A 365 49.69 20.91 -45.22
N ASN A 366 48.79 21.01 -46.22
CA ASN A 366 47.56 21.81 -46.16
C ASN A 366 46.54 21.47 -47.27
N SER A 367 45.26 21.83 -47.06
CA SER A 367 44.17 22.17 -48.02
C SER A 367 44.10 21.51 -49.42
N SER A 368 42.96 21.10 -50.01
CA SER A 368 41.52 21.02 -49.68
C SER A 368 40.82 20.27 -50.86
N ALA A 369 39.50 20.07 -51.02
CA ALA A 369 38.28 20.52 -50.33
C ALA A 369 37.10 19.52 -50.50
N SER A 370 35.99 19.81 -49.82
CA SER A 370 34.58 19.41 -50.07
C SER A 370 34.23 18.18 -50.95
N THR A 371 33.70 17.14 -50.29
CA THR A 371 32.28 16.76 -50.42
C THR A 371 31.83 16.11 -49.10
N GLN A 372 30.97 16.78 -48.32
CA GLN A 372 30.39 16.20 -47.11
C GLN A 372 29.11 15.43 -47.45
N VAL A 373 29.16 14.10 -47.39
CA VAL A 373 27.97 13.27 -47.18
C VAL A 373 27.85 13.01 -45.67
N LYS A 374 27.10 13.86 -44.97
CA LYS A 374 26.74 13.61 -43.55
C LYS A 374 25.61 12.59 -43.50
N GLU A 375 25.95 11.31 -43.55
CA GLU A 375 25.00 10.22 -43.30
C GLU A 375 24.63 10.20 -41.81
N THR A 376 23.68 11.07 -41.44
CA THR A 376 23.24 11.23 -40.05
C THR A 376 22.15 10.20 -39.78
N ALA A 377 22.56 9.00 -39.35
CA ALA A 377 21.62 7.99 -38.86
C ALA A 377 20.92 8.52 -37.59
N VAL A 378 19.76 9.16 -37.76
CA VAL A 378 18.91 9.60 -36.66
C VAL A 378 18.44 8.36 -35.91
N ARG A 379 19.05 8.09 -34.75
CA ARG A 379 18.47 7.19 -33.76
C ARG A 379 17.14 7.79 -33.32
N LEU A 380 16.05 7.27 -33.88
CA LEU A 380 14.71 7.48 -33.35
C LEU A 380 14.68 6.92 -31.92
N ILE A 381 14.83 7.80 -30.94
CA ILE A 381 14.57 7.46 -29.54
C ILE A 381 13.07 7.11 -29.47
N PRO A 382 12.69 5.87 -29.12
CA PRO A 382 11.29 5.50 -29.06
C PRO A 382 10.58 6.37 -28.02
N HIS A 383 9.50 7.04 -28.43
CA HIS A 383 8.69 7.83 -27.52
C HIS A 383 8.01 6.90 -26.51
N TYR A 384 8.44 6.99 -25.25
CA TYR A 384 7.77 6.32 -24.14
C TYR A 384 6.66 7.21 -23.56
N SER A 385 5.62 6.52 -23.12
CA SER A 385 4.54 7.06 -22.29
C SER A 385 4.23 6.05 -21.20
N THR A 386 3.47 6.42 -20.18
CA THR A 386 2.94 5.48 -19.19
C THR A 386 1.43 5.56 -19.13
N PHE A 387 0.79 4.43 -18.80
CA PHE A 387 -0.63 4.36 -18.49
C PHE A 387 -0.79 3.91 -17.04
N ILE A 388 -1.45 4.74 -16.25
CA ILE A 388 -1.62 4.58 -14.80
C ILE A 388 -3.09 4.22 -14.54
N SER A 389 -3.31 3.06 -13.93
CA SER A 389 -4.63 2.59 -13.46
C SER A 389 -4.82 2.71 -11.95
N SER A 390 -3.72 2.74 -11.18
CA SER A 390 -3.73 2.90 -9.72
C SER A 390 -4.34 4.25 -9.32
N LEU A 391 -5.46 4.22 -8.59
CA LEU A 391 -6.17 5.43 -8.20
C LEU A 391 -5.35 6.32 -7.25
N SER A 392 -4.57 5.72 -6.34
CA SER A 392 -3.69 6.46 -5.42
C SER A 392 -2.51 7.11 -6.15
N ALA A 393 -1.96 6.47 -7.18
CA ALA A 393 -0.95 7.06 -8.05
C ALA A 393 -1.48 8.27 -8.83
N ILE A 394 -2.71 8.20 -9.37
CA ILE A 394 -3.34 9.33 -10.08
C ILE A 394 -3.62 10.49 -9.11
N ALA A 395 -4.20 10.19 -7.95
CA ALA A 395 -4.50 11.17 -6.90
C ALA A 395 -3.25 11.90 -6.40
N TRP A 396 -2.15 11.17 -6.15
CA TRP A 396 -0.88 11.76 -5.73
C TRP A 396 -0.19 12.59 -6.83
N LEU A 397 -0.16 12.09 -8.06
CA LEU A 397 0.54 12.74 -9.18
C LEU A 397 -0.12 14.06 -9.60
N LEU A 398 -1.45 14.13 -9.49
CA LEU A 398 -2.23 15.31 -9.85
C LEU A 398 -2.59 16.21 -8.66
N ASN A 399 -2.17 15.88 -7.43
CA ASN A 399 -2.64 16.54 -6.20
C ASN A 399 -4.18 16.68 -6.17
N LEU A 400 -4.90 15.60 -6.50
CA LEU A 400 -6.37 15.55 -6.47
C LEU A 400 -6.83 14.49 -5.45
N ARG A 401 -8.03 14.65 -4.92
CA ARG A 401 -8.70 13.69 -4.03
C ARG A 401 -10.19 13.59 -4.37
N GLY A 402 -10.83 12.52 -3.93
CA GLY A 402 -12.24 12.22 -4.19
C GLY A 402 -12.89 11.40 -3.08
N GLY A 403 -14.07 10.85 -3.37
CA GLY A 403 -14.88 10.05 -2.43
C GLY A 403 -15.61 8.91 -3.14
N ASP A 404 -14.89 8.20 -4.02
CA ASP A 404 -15.47 7.08 -4.77
C ASP A 404 -15.29 5.72 -4.10
N VAL A 405 -14.20 5.56 -3.36
CA VAL A 405 -13.81 4.32 -2.70
C VAL A 405 -14.00 4.53 -1.19
N PRO A 406 -14.72 3.64 -0.47
CA PRO A 406 -14.86 3.74 0.97
C PRO A 406 -13.49 3.87 1.66
N HIS A 407 -13.40 4.78 2.64
CA HIS A 407 -12.21 5.07 3.46
C HIS A 407 -10.94 5.55 2.73
N ASN A 408 -10.95 5.56 1.40
CA ASN A 408 -9.82 5.89 0.55
C ASN A 408 -10.18 7.14 -0.25
N PRO A 409 -9.52 8.31 -0.07
CA PRO A 409 -9.93 9.60 -0.65
C PRO A 409 -9.61 9.72 -2.16
N LEU A 410 -10.09 8.76 -2.94
CA LEU A 410 -9.73 8.46 -4.32
C LEU A 410 -10.95 8.62 -5.25
N PHE A 411 -10.68 8.67 -6.57
CA PHE A 411 -11.70 8.83 -7.60
C PHE A 411 -11.40 7.93 -8.81
N HIS A 412 -12.40 7.21 -9.31
CA HIS A 412 -12.24 6.30 -10.45
C HIS A 412 -11.79 7.07 -11.68
N SER A 413 -10.58 6.75 -12.13
CA SER A 413 -9.97 7.40 -13.26
C SER A 413 -8.85 6.55 -13.86
N TYR A 414 -8.46 6.87 -15.09
CA TYR A 414 -7.21 6.41 -15.68
C TYR A 414 -6.41 7.62 -16.12
N LEU A 415 -5.09 7.53 -16.11
CA LEU A 415 -4.22 8.62 -16.55
C LEU A 415 -3.19 8.10 -17.55
N TRP A 416 -3.19 8.64 -18.75
CA TRP A 416 -2.09 8.47 -19.70
C TRP A 416 -1.16 9.68 -19.62
N VAL A 417 0.15 9.45 -19.51
CA VAL A 417 1.18 10.50 -19.50
C VAL A 417 2.25 10.19 -20.55
N GLY A 418 2.38 11.05 -21.54
CA GLY A 418 3.53 11.10 -22.45
C GLY A 418 4.50 12.20 -22.06
N VAL A 419 5.62 12.29 -22.79
CA VAL A 419 6.70 13.26 -22.54
C VAL A 419 6.23 14.72 -22.44
N ASP A 420 5.24 15.14 -23.25
CA ASP A 420 4.78 16.53 -23.31
C ASP A 420 3.26 16.71 -23.14
N LYS A 421 2.50 15.62 -23.08
CA LYS A 421 1.02 15.60 -23.00
C LYS A 421 0.53 14.64 -21.92
N ALA A 422 -0.62 14.90 -21.34
CA ALA A 422 -1.30 13.97 -20.43
C ALA A 422 -2.82 13.99 -20.67
N THR A 423 -3.48 12.86 -20.43
CA THR A 423 -4.92 12.67 -20.64
C THR A 423 -5.52 11.93 -19.45
N LEU A 424 -6.37 12.61 -18.69
CA LEU A 424 -7.15 12.06 -17.58
C LEU A 424 -8.51 11.58 -18.09
N PHE A 425 -8.81 10.29 -17.87
CA PHE A 425 -10.10 9.67 -18.16
C PHE A 425 -10.90 9.62 -16.86
N VAL A 426 -11.96 10.41 -16.77
CA VAL A 426 -12.75 10.61 -15.54
C VAL A 426 -14.18 11.04 -15.89
N ASP A 427 -15.12 10.82 -14.98
CA ASP A 427 -16.48 11.35 -15.09
C ASP A 427 -16.48 12.88 -14.94
N ALA A 428 -16.73 13.62 -16.02
CA ALA A 428 -16.59 15.08 -16.02
C ALA A 428 -17.61 15.81 -15.14
N ARG A 429 -18.64 15.11 -14.64
CA ARG A 429 -19.64 15.63 -13.68
C ARG A 429 -19.03 15.83 -12.28
N LYS A 430 -17.94 15.13 -11.96
CA LYS A 430 -17.22 15.24 -10.68
C LYS A 430 -16.28 16.44 -10.60
N LEU A 431 -16.01 17.07 -11.74
CA LEU A 431 -15.03 18.16 -11.87
C LEU A 431 -15.73 19.51 -11.78
N SER A 432 -15.44 20.27 -10.71
CA SER A 432 -15.84 21.68 -10.61
C SER A 432 -15.09 22.54 -11.65
N PRO A 433 -15.55 23.77 -11.96
CA PRO A 433 -14.83 24.68 -12.86
C PRO A 433 -13.37 24.88 -12.44
N ALA A 434 -13.12 25.14 -11.15
CA ALA A 434 -11.77 25.32 -10.61
C ALA A 434 -10.85 24.09 -10.82
N VAL A 435 -11.38 22.87 -10.72
CA VAL A 435 -10.59 21.65 -11.00
C VAL A 435 -10.33 21.48 -12.51
N LYS A 436 -11.27 21.90 -13.38
CA LYS A 436 -11.05 21.91 -14.84
C LYS A 436 -10.00 22.95 -15.24
N ASP A 437 -10.03 24.12 -14.60
CA ASP A 437 -9.02 25.17 -14.77
C ASP A 437 -7.63 24.69 -14.33
N TYR A 438 -7.54 24.11 -13.13
CA TYR A 438 -6.31 23.50 -12.61
C TYR A 438 -5.73 22.42 -13.53
N LEU A 439 -6.56 21.50 -14.04
CA LEU A 439 -6.12 20.46 -14.98
C LEU A 439 -5.64 21.03 -16.31
N ARG A 440 -6.28 22.10 -16.82
CA ARG A 440 -5.82 22.82 -18.02
C ARG A 440 -4.43 23.43 -17.79
N ASP A 441 -4.19 24.03 -16.63
CA ASP A 441 -2.92 24.68 -16.31
C ASP A 441 -1.78 23.66 -16.13
N LEU A 442 -2.09 22.46 -15.63
CA LEU A 442 -1.18 21.28 -15.65
C LEU A 442 -0.94 20.70 -17.06
N LYS A 443 -1.65 21.18 -18.08
CA LYS A 443 -1.70 20.64 -19.46
C LYS A 443 -2.17 19.18 -19.51
N VAL A 444 -3.21 18.88 -18.71
CA VAL A 444 -3.90 17.58 -18.67
C VAL A 444 -5.23 17.70 -19.41
N SER A 445 -5.37 16.98 -20.52
CA SER A 445 -6.64 16.88 -21.25
C SER A 445 -7.62 16.00 -20.49
N ILE A 446 -8.91 16.34 -20.54
CA ILE A 446 -9.98 15.55 -19.91
C ILE A 446 -10.72 14.75 -20.99
N LYS A 447 -10.99 13.47 -20.72
CA LYS A 447 -11.85 12.58 -21.51
C LYS A 447 -12.80 11.82 -20.59
N GLU A 448 -13.92 11.36 -21.14
CA GLU A 448 -14.85 10.53 -20.38
C GLU A 448 -14.25 9.14 -20.11
N VAL A 449 -14.58 8.56 -18.95
CA VAL A 449 -14.01 7.26 -18.52
C VAL A 449 -14.36 6.12 -19.48
N SER A 450 -15.45 6.23 -20.23
CA SER A 450 -15.86 5.28 -21.28
C SER A 450 -14.97 5.30 -22.52
N GLU A 451 -14.24 6.39 -22.79
CA GLU A 451 -13.38 6.53 -23.97
C GLU A 451 -12.06 5.74 -23.85
N VAL A 452 -11.65 5.36 -22.64
CA VAL A 452 -10.29 4.84 -22.35
C VAL A 452 -9.92 3.63 -23.22
N TRP A 453 -10.84 2.69 -23.44
CA TRP A 453 -10.58 1.49 -24.26
C TRP A 453 -10.47 1.83 -25.75
N GLY A 454 -11.24 2.82 -26.22
CA GLY A 454 -11.16 3.34 -27.57
C GLY A 454 -9.83 4.07 -27.82
N TYR A 455 -9.44 4.94 -26.89
CA TYR A 455 -8.18 5.70 -26.91
C TYR A 455 -6.96 4.78 -26.98
N LEU A 456 -6.90 3.75 -26.11
CA LEU A 456 -5.83 2.76 -26.09
C LEU A 456 -5.76 1.94 -27.39
N ARG A 457 -6.91 1.46 -27.88
CA ARG A 457 -6.99 0.64 -29.10
C ARG A 457 -6.63 1.42 -30.37
N LYS A 458 -7.11 2.65 -30.49
CA LYS A 458 -6.83 3.54 -31.63
C LYS A 458 -5.44 4.18 -31.57
N LYS A 459 -4.78 4.13 -30.41
CA LYS A 459 -3.49 4.81 -30.14
C LYS A 459 -3.56 6.31 -30.45
N GLU A 460 -4.57 6.99 -29.90
CA GLU A 460 -4.74 8.45 -30.07
C GLU A 460 -3.54 9.26 -29.52
N PHE A 461 -2.66 8.62 -28.74
CA PHE A 461 -1.37 9.14 -28.29
C PHE A 461 -0.23 9.07 -29.34
N GLY A 462 -0.43 8.40 -30.48
CA GLY A 462 0.55 8.28 -31.56
C GLY A 462 1.44 7.03 -31.50
N SER A 463 2.54 7.05 -32.26
CA SER A 463 3.51 5.95 -32.34
C SER A 463 4.50 5.99 -31.17
N GLY A 464 4.47 4.96 -30.32
CA GLY A 464 5.36 4.81 -29.18
C GLY A 464 5.01 3.54 -28.39
N LYS A 465 5.79 3.24 -27.34
CA LYS A 465 5.45 2.18 -26.38
C LYS A 465 4.90 2.77 -25.08
N VAL A 466 3.94 2.07 -24.50
CA VAL A 466 3.32 2.43 -23.22
C VAL A 466 3.91 1.56 -22.12
N ILE A 467 4.58 2.17 -21.14
CA ILE A 467 5.04 1.50 -19.94
C ILE A 467 3.85 1.27 -19.01
N ILE A 468 3.64 0.02 -18.60
CA ILE A 468 2.58 -0.37 -17.66
C ILE A 468 3.15 -1.23 -16.52
N PRO A 469 2.74 -1.00 -15.26
CA PRO A 469 3.10 -1.86 -14.13
C PRO A 469 2.63 -3.32 -14.28
N PRO A 470 3.32 -4.31 -13.67
CA PRO A 470 2.87 -5.72 -13.66
C PRO A 470 1.43 -5.92 -13.15
N LYS A 471 1.01 -5.10 -12.18
CA LYS A 471 -0.33 -5.12 -11.58
C LYS A 471 -1.43 -4.45 -12.43
N THR A 472 -1.12 -3.84 -13.57
CA THR A 472 -2.10 -3.16 -14.46
C THR A 472 -3.20 -4.13 -14.90
N PRO A 473 -4.46 -3.69 -15.10
CA PRO A 473 -5.53 -4.57 -15.59
C PRO A 473 -5.16 -5.21 -16.92
N TYR A 474 -5.33 -6.51 -17.06
CA TYR A 474 -4.98 -7.24 -18.29
C TYR A 474 -5.73 -6.71 -19.54
N ALA A 475 -6.92 -6.14 -19.35
CA ALA A 475 -7.66 -5.39 -20.36
C ALA A 475 -6.82 -4.31 -21.07
N VAL A 476 -5.92 -3.63 -20.35
CA VAL A 476 -5.02 -2.61 -20.91
C VAL A 476 -4.04 -3.25 -21.90
N SER A 477 -3.42 -4.37 -21.52
CA SER A 477 -2.52 -5.15 -22.37
C SER A 477 -3.25 -5.70 -23.60
N LEU A 478 -4.52 -6.12 -23.45
CA LEU A 478 -5.36 -6.56 -24.57
C LEU A 478 -5.68 -5.42 -25.55
N MET A 479 -5.93 -4.20 -25.08
CA MET A 479 -6.17 -3.04 -25.97
C MET A 479 -4.90 -2.54 -26.66
N LEU A 480 -3.77 -2.54 -25.96
CA LEU A 480 -2.48 -2.10 -26.51
C LEU A 480 -1.86 -3.13 -27.46
N THR A 481 -2.08 -4.43 -27.20
CA THR A 481 -1.39 -5.59 -27.80
C THR A 481 0.12 -5.64 -27.49
N TYR A 482 0.70 -6.84 -27.45
CA TYR A 482 2.05 -7.09 -26.92
C TYR A 482 3.17 -6.24 -27.53
N ALA A 483 3.03 -5.80 -28.78
CA ALA A 483 4.05 -5.03 -29.48
C ALA A 483 4.16 -3.56 -29.00
N ASN A 484 3.17 -3.04 -28.27
CA ASN A 484 3.04 -1.61 -27.98
C ASN A 484 3.13 -1.26 -26.48
N TYR A 485 3.48 -2.21 -25.61
CA TYR A 485 3.73 -1.94 -24.20
C TYR A 485 5.05 -2.52 -23.69
N ILE A 486 5.52 -2.00 -22.57
CA ILE A 486 6.64 -2.54 -21.77
C ILE A 486 6.14 -2.76 -20.35
N ILE A 487 6.49 -3.89 -19.74
CA ILE A 487 6.26 -4.12 -18.31
C ILE A 487 7.46 -3.55 -17.53
N ALA A 488 7.20 -2.62 -16.62
CA ALA A 488 8.20 -2.06 -15.73
C ALA A 488 7.58 -1.61 -14.40
N PRO A 489 8.33 -1.52 -13.29
CA PRO A 489 7.84 -0.94 -12.05
C PRO A 489 7.25 0.46 -12.23
N SER A 490 6.26 0.80 -11.42
CA SER A 490 5.61 2.10 -11.43
C SER A 490 6.53 3.17 -10.84
N TYR A 491 6.96 4.13 -11.66
CA TYR A 491 7.69 5.31 -11.19
C TYR A 491 6.90 6.07 -10.11
N VAL A 492 5.59 6.21 -10.30
CA VAL A 492 4.74 7.01 -9.42
C VAL A 492 4.56 6.34 -8.06
N ASP A 493 4.41 5.01 -8.02
CA ASP A 493 4.29 4.28 -6.75
C ASP A 493 5.60 4.31 -5.96
N ALA A 494 6.75 4.20 -6.63
CA ALA A 494 8.06 4.37 -5.99
C ALA A 494 8.27 5.82 -5.49
N ALA A 495 7.95 6.82 -6.32
CA ALA A 495 8.14 8.23 -5.98
C ALA A 495 7.25 8.70 -4.82
N LYS A 496 6.00 8.22 -4.71
CA LYS A 496 5.10 8.58 -3.61
C LYS A 496 5.35 7.80 -2.32
N ALA A 497 6.05 6.66 -2.38
CA ALA A 497 6.36 5.86 -1.20
C ALA A 497 7.29 6.62 -0.23
N ILE A 498 8.29 7.32 -0.78
CA ILE A 498 9.17 8.25 -0.09
C ILE A 498 8.40 9.55 0.20
N LYS A 499 8.09 9.79 1.47
CA LYS A 499 7.37 10.99 1.92
C LYS A 499 8.35 12.16 2.10
N ASN A 500 7.96 13.34 1.62
CA ASN A 500 8.75 14.56 1.84
C ASN A 500 8.51 15.17 3.24
N GLU A 501 9.29 16.17 3.62
CA GLU A 501 9.23 16.79 4.96
C GLU A 501 7.83 17.35 5.31
N THR A 502 7.09 17.89 4.34
CA THR A 502 5.72 18.38 4.56
C THR A 502 4.75 17.22 4.82
N GLU A 503 4.84 16.14 4.03
CA GLU A 503 4.04 14.93 4.23
C GLU A 503 4.36 14.27 5.59
N ILE A 504 5.64 14.19 5.97
CA ILE A 504 6.11 13.67 7.27
C ILE A 504 5.59 14.53 8.44
N GLN A 505 5.65 15.87 8.31
CA GLN A 505 5.11 16.75 9.34
C GLN A 505 3.57 16.68 9.43
N GLY A 506 2.90 16.50 8.29
CA GLY A 506 1.47 16.21 8.23
C GLY A 506 1.09 14.94 9.00
N PHE A 507 1.83 13.84 8.82
CA PHE A 507 1.64 12.63 9.63
C PHE A 507 1.87 12.87 11.13
N LYS A 508 2.92 13.59 11.53
CA LYS A 508 3.15 13.96 12.95
C LYS A 508 1.94 14.70 13.51
N ASN A 509 1.41 15.68 12.78
CA ASN A 509 0.26 16.47 13.22
C ASN A 509 -1.04 15.63 13.26
N ALA A 510 -1.24 14.72 12.29
CA ALA A 510 -2.39 13.82 12.23
C ALA A 510 -2.39 12.82 13.40
N TYR A 511 -1.26 12.16 13.66
CA TYR A 511 -1.14 11.22 14.79
C TYR A 511 -1.19 11.90 16.16
N MET A 512 -0.87 13.19 16.26
CA MET A 512 -1.13 13.97 17.47
C MET A 512 -2.63 14.17 17.70
N ARG A 513 -3.40 14.58 16.68
CA ARG A 513 -4.87 14.66 16.74
C ARG A 513 -5.50 13.31 17.07
N ASP A 514 -5.06 12.25 16.41
CA ASP A 514 -5.57 10.91 16.61
C ASP A 514 -5.25 10.38 18.01
N GLY A 515 -4.05 10.65 18.53
CA GLY A 515 -3.66 10.34 19.91
C GLY A 515 -4.50 11.05 20.97
N VAL A 516 -4.89 12.31 20.73
CA VAL A 516 -5.85 13.03 21.58
C VAL A 516 -7.22 12.33 21.55
N ALA A 517 -7.73 12.02 20.36
CA ALA A 517 -9.03 11.37 20.20
C ALA A 517 -9.07 9.98 20.86
N MET A 518 -8.07 9.12 20.62
CA MET A 518 -7.94 7.81 21.27
C MET A 518 -7.81 7.93 22.78
N THR A 519 -7.11 8.94 23.30
CA THR A 519 -6.95 9.14 24.75
C THR A 519 -8.26 9.58 25.41
N LYS A 520 -8.99 10.54 24.83
CA LYS A 520 -10.32 10.95 25.32
C LYS A 520 -11.31 9.77 25.26
N TRP A 521 -11.26 8.99 24.19
CA TRP A 521 -12.09 7.79 24.01
C TRP A 521 -11.78 6.65 24.97
N PHE A 522 -10.51 6.27 25.18
CA PHE A 522 -10.16 5.23 26.17
C PHE A 522 -10.55 5.63 27.59
N ALA A 523 -10.37 6.91 27.92
CA ALA A 523 -10.77 7.46 29.21
C ALA A 523 -12.30 7.43 29.41
N TRP A 524 -13.07 7.71 28.36
CA TRP A 524 -14.53 7.52 28.34
C TRP A 524 -14.92 6.05 28.49
N LEU A 525 -14.36 5.16 27.67
CA LEU A 525 -14.75 3.76 27.63
C LEU A 525 -14.50 3.07 28.98
N GLU A 526 -13.34 3.33 29.60
CA GLU A 526 -13.05 2.78 30.93
C GLU A 526 -13.96 3.36 32.03
N GLU A 527 -14.30 4.65 31.97
CA GLU A 527 -15.24 5.28 32.91
C GLU A 527 -16.65 4.67 32.81
N GLN A 528 -17.14 4.45 31.60
CA GLN A 528 -18.46 3.84 31.38
C GLN A 528 -18.51 2.37 31.81
N LEU A 529 -17.49 1.57 31.46
CA LEU A 529 -17.42 0.17 31.87
C LEU A 529 -17.30 0.02 33.40
N ARG A 530 -16.56 0.93 34.07
CA ARG A 530 -16.49 0.98 35.55
C ARG A 530 -17.83 1.37 36.19
N ALA A 531 -18.63 2.21 35.53
CA ALA A 531 -19.98 2.55 35.98
C ALA A 531 -21.01 1.41 35.80
N GLY A 532 -20.61 0.26 35.25
CA GLY A 532 -21.48 -0.88 34.99
C GLY A 532 -22.31 -0.75 33.70
N ASN A 533 -22.02 0.24 32.85
CA ASN A 533 -22.75 0.43 31.60
C ASN A 533 -22.34 -0.63 30.55
N SER A 534 -23.32 -1.36 30.02
CA SER A 534 -23.13 -2.29 28.90
C SER A 534 -22.89 -1.51 27.60
N ILE A 535 -21.66 -1.53 27.09
CA ILE A 535 -21.29 -0.97 25.79
C ILE A 535 -20.95 -2.11 24.83
N THR A 536 -21.51 -2.07 23.62
CA THR A 536 -21.16 -3.02 22.56
C THR A 536 -19.88 -2.63 21.82
N GLU A 537 -19.24 -3.62 21.21
CA GLU A 537 -18.10 -3.46 20.31
C GLU A 537 -18.37 -2.41 19.22
N TRP A 538 -19.57 -2.39 18.62
CA TRP A 538 -19.96 -1.39 17.62
C TRP A 538 -20.07 0.02 18.22
N GLU A 539 -20.73 0.17 19.38
CA GLU A 539 -20.89 1.47 20.04
C GLU A 539 -19.56 2.08 20.47
N ALA A 540 -18.62 1.26 20.97
CA ALA A 540 -17.28 1.71 21.31
C ALA A 540 -16.52 2.23 20.07
N GLY A 541 -16.60 1.51 18.93
CA GLY A 541 -15.98 1.94 17.68
C GLY A 541 -16.60 3.21 17.09
N GLU A 542 -17.93 3.31 17.08
CA GLU A 542 -18.62 4.54 16.63
C GLU A 542 -18.28 5.72 17.56
N MET A 543 -18.19 5.52 18.88
CA MET A 543 -17.80 6.61 19.79
C MET A 543 -16.37 7.11 19.53
N LEU A 544 -15.42 6.23 19.21
CA LEU A 544 -14.08 6.67 18.79
C LEU A 544 -14.13 7.52 17.51
N THR A 545 -14.99 7.15 16.57
CA THR A 545 -15.26 7.95 15.36
C THR A 545 -15.80 9.33 15.73
N GLN A 546 -16.66 9.45 16.75
CA GLN A 546 -17.17 10.73 17.25
C GLN A 546 -16.10 11.58 17.94
N PHE A 547 -15.12 10.98 18.63
CA PHE A 547 -13.95 11.70 19.13
C PHE A 547 -13.02 12.18 18.00
N ARG A 548 -12.77 11.35 16.97
CA ARG A 548 -11.99 11.76 15.79
C ARG A 548 -12.62 12.91 15.01
N LYS A 549 -13.96 12.93 14.88
CA LYS A 549 -14.73 14.02 14.23
C LYS A 549 -14.56 15.40 14.91
N GLN A 550 -14.10 15.46 16.15
CA GLN A 550 -13.81 16.71 16.86
C GLN A 550 -12.43 17.28 16.51
N GLY A 551 -11.54 16.47 15.93
CA GLY A 551 -10.20 16.88 15.52
C GLY A 551 -10.20 17.62 14.19
N ASP A 552 -9.43 18.71 14.11
CA ASP A 552 -9.25 19.45 12.87
C ASP A 552 -8.78 18.57 11.71
N LEU A 553 -9.18 18.95 10.50
CA LEU A 553 -8.83 18.31 9.23
C LEU A 553 -9.32 16.86 9.05
N PHE A 554 -10.14 16.30 9.97
CA PHE A 554 -10.72 14.96 9.82
C PHE A 554 -11.61 14.87 8.57
N MET A 555 -11.44 13.78 7.81
CA MET A 555 -12.10 13.53 6.51
C MET A 555 -12.87 12.21 6.46
N GLY A 556 -12.85 11.40 7.53
CA GLY A 556 -13.46 10.07 7.61
C GLY A 556 -12.52 9.04 8.23
N LEU A 557 -12.97 7.79 8.34
CA LEU A 557 -12.10 6.69 8.76
C LEU A 557 -11.19 6.23 7.61
N ALA A 558 -10.03 5.66 7.94
CA ALA A 558 -9.07 5.08 6.99
C ALA A 558 -9.40 3.62 6.60
N TYR A 559 -10.18 2.94 7.43
CA TYR A 559 -10.78 1.62 7.24
C TYR A 559 -11.93 1.47 8.26
N GLU A 560 -12.73 0.39 8.18
CA GLU A 560 -13.76 0.13 9.22
C GLU A 560 -13.10 -0.21 10.56
N ASN A 561 -13.66 0.32 11.66
CA ASN A 561 -13.09 0.10 13.00
C ASN A 561 -13.15 -1.38 13.39
N ILE A 562 -12.00 -1.97 13.66
CA ILE A 562 -11.90 -3.28 14.33
C ILE A 562 -11.98 -2.98 15.83
N SER A 563 -13.12 -3.29 16.44
CA SER A 563 -13.38 -3.10 17.88
C SER A 563 -13.91 -4.42 18.39
N ALA A 564 -13.12 -5.13 19.22
CA ALA A 564 -13.31 -6.55 19.44
C ALA A 564 -12.99 -6.97 20.88
N THR A 565 -13.85 -7.77 21.49
CA THR A 565 -13.65 -8.35 22.84
C THR A 565 -13.52 -9.87 22.75
N GLY A 566 -12.70 -10.46 23.62
CA GLY A 566 -12.58 -11.92 23.76
C GLY A 566 -12.40 -12.64 22.41
N ALA A 567 -13.24 -13.65 22.13
CA ALA A 567 -13.12 -14.47 20.93
C ALA A 567 -13.19 -13.69 19.60
N ASN A 568 -13.85 -12.52 19.55
CA ASN A 568 -13.86 -11.68 18.36
C ASN A 568 -12.49 -11.03 18.11
N ALA A 569 -11.70 -10.73 19.16
CA ALA A 569 -10.35 -10.18 19.00
C ALA A 569 -9.35 -11.20 18.41
N ALA A 570 -9.67 -12.50 18.45
CA ALA A 570 -8.89 -13.55 17.78
C ALA A 570 -9.08 -13.56 16.24
N LEU A 571 -9.93 -12.68 15.69
CA LEU A 571 -10.14 -12.49 14.26
C LEU A 571 -9.42 -11.21 13.82
N PRO A 572 -8.30 -11.28 13.08
CA PRO A 572 -7.46 -10.11 12.82
C PRO A 572 -8.20 -8.91 12.22
N HIS A 573 -9.21 -9.17 11.37
CA HIS A 573 -10.00 -8.21 10.60
C HIS A 573 -11.50 -8.19 11.00
N TYR A 574 -11.85 -8.52 12.25
CA TYR A 574 -13.25 -8.43 12.70
C TYR A 574 -13.75 -6.98 12.73
N SER A 575 -14.85 -6.70 12.02
CA SER A 575 -15.59 -5.45 12.13
C SER A 575 -16.95 -5.70 12.80
N PRO A 576 -17.30 -5.02 13.90
CA PRO A 576 -18.57 -5.20 14.57
C PRO A 576 -19.71 -4.62 13.74
N THR A 577 -20.81 -5.37 13.63
CA THR A 577 -22.01 -4.93 12.90
C THR A 577 -23.05 -4.38 13.88
N LYS A 578 -23.61 -3.21 13.57
CA LYS A 578 -24.62 -2.54 14.39
C LYS A 578 -25.79 -3.47 14.74
N GLY A 579 -26.03 -3.66 16.03
CA GLY A 579 -27.11 -4.51 16.55
C GLY A 579 -26.85 -6.03 16.49
N LEU A 580 -25.67 -6.45 16.03
CA LEU A 580 -25.25 -7.86 15.98
C LEU A 580 -23.90 -8.12 16.69
N SER A 581 -23.28 -7.09 17.26
CA SER A 581 -21.98 -7.15 17.94
C SER A 581 -22.12 -7.46 19.44
N SER A 582 -21.08 -8.03 20.05
CA SER A 582 -21.06 -8.39 21.47
C SER A 582 -21.00 -7.16 22.37
N THR A 583 -21.47 -7.29 23.61
CA THR A 583 -21.09 -6.39 24.72
C THR A 583 -19.62 -6.62 25.08
N ILE A 584 -18.88 -5.55 25.37
CA ILE A 584 -17.48 -5.63 25.79
C ILE A 584 -17.38 -6.33 27.16
N ASP A 585 -16.58 -7.38 27.23
CA ASP A 585 -16.31 -8.13 28.47
C ASP A 585 -15.03 -7.63 29.12
N ILE A 586 -15.16 -7.04 30.32
CA ILE A 586 -14.05 -6.52 31.12
C ILE A 586 -13.05 -7.60 31.58
N HIS A 587 -13.44 -8.89 31.54
CA HIS A 587 -12.60 -10.03 31.91
C HIS A 587 -11.78 -10.59 30.73
N THR A 588 -11.86 -9.97 29.55
CA THR A 588 -11.09 -10.34 28.37
C THR A 588 -10.28 -9.16 27.81
N PRO A 589 -9.23 -9.42 27.03
CA PRO A 589 -8.58 -8.38 26.23
C PRO A 589 -9.58 -7.76 25.26
N TYR A 590 -9.62 -6.44 25.25
CA TYR A 590 -10.33 -5.63 24.27
C TYR A 590 -9.31 -5.04 23.30
N LEU A 591 -9.44 -5.40 22.02
CA LEU A 591 -8.60 -4.96 20.93
C LEU A 591 -9.35 -3.89 20.14
N ASN A 592 -8.74 -2.72 20.00
CA ASN A 592 -9.18 -1.71 19.05
C ASN A 592 -8.08 -1.41 18.05
N ASP A 593 -8.37 -1.65 16.79
CA ASP A 593 -7.60 -1.24 15.63
C ASP A 593 -8.46 -0.32 14.79
N SER A 594 -8.00 0.93 14.61
CA SER A 594 -8.75 1.92 13.89
C SER A 594 -7.90 3.12 13.46
N GLY A 595 -8.29 3.73 12.34
CA GLY A 595 -7.55 4.81 11.70
C GLY A 595 -8.43 5.96 11.20
N GLY A 596 -7.90 7.18 11.25
CA GLY A 596 -8.53 8.38 10.70
C GLY A 596 -7.85 8.87 9.42
N GLN A 597 -8.62 9.31 8.44
CA GLN A 597 -8.14 10.14 7.34
C GLN A 597 -8.18 11.60 7.76
N TYR A 598 -7.07 12.31 7.62
CA TYR A 598 -6.95 13.76 7.80
C TYR A 598 -6.40 14.38 6.52
N LYS A 599 -6.69 15.65 6.24
CA LYS A 599 -6.17 16.32 5.03
C LYS A 599 -4.65 16.33 4.91
N ASP A 600 -3.94 16.12 6.01
CA ASP A 600 -2.48 16.11 6.11
C ASP A 600 -1.87 14.73 6.45
N GLY A 601 -2.66 13.68 6.61
CA GLY A 601 -2.14 12.35 6.91
C GLY A 601 -3.21 11.27 7.01
N THR A 602 -2.77 10.03 6.87
CA THR A 602 -3.59 8.84 7.14
C THR A 602 -3.07 8.23 8.43
N CYS A 603 -3.97 7.95 9.37
CA CYS A 603 -3.66 7.29 10.64
C CYS A 603 -4.18 5.86 10.63
N ASP A 604 -3.46 5.04 11.39
CA ASP A 604 -3.57 3.59 11.55
C ASP A 604 -2.94 3.26 12.91
N THR A 605 -3.69 2.62 13.82
CA THR A 605 -3.25 2.29 15.18
C THR A 605 -4.14 1.25 15.87
N THR A 606 -3.55 0.08 16.09
CA THR A 606 -4.02 -0.91 17.06
C THR A 606 -3.49 -0.74 18.49
N ARG A 607 -4.39 -0.83 19.48
CA ARG A 607 -4.09 -1.07 20.90
C ARG A 607 -4.98 -2.17 21.46
N THR A 608 -4.38 -3.13 22.15
CA THR A 608 -5.10 -4.06 23.04
C THR A 608 -4.98 -3.59 24.49
N VAL A 609 -6.10 -3.57 25.22
CA VAL A 609 -6.20 -3.18 26.64
C VAL A 609 -7.02 -4.19 27.43
N HIS A 610 -6.92 -4.16 28.76
CA HIS A 610 -7.75 -4.96 29.65
C HIS A 610 -8.40 -4.06 30.72
N PHE A 611 -9.70 -4.27 30.99
CA PHE A 611 -10.46 -3.41 31.90
C PHE A 611 -10.58 -3.97 33.33
N GLY A 612 -10.65 -5.30 33.48
CA GLY A 612 -10.57 -6.03 34.74
C GLY A 612 -9.16 -6.59 35.03
N HIS A 613 -9.10 -7.83 35.53
CA HIS A 613 -7.87 -8.56 35.85
C HIS A 613 -7.51 -9.55 34.72
N PRO A 614 -6.38 -9.36 34.00
CA PRO A 614 -5.98 -10.28 32.94
C PRO A 614 -5.40 -11.59 33.51
N SER A 615 -5.51 -12.69 32.74
CA SER A 615 -4.90 -13.98 33.09
C SER A 615 -3.40 -14.02 32.77
N ASP A 616 -2.69 -14.99 33.37
CA ASP A 616 -1.26 -15.23 33.09
C ASP A 616 -0.98 -15.44 31.59
N GLU A 617 -1.80 -16.24 30.92
CA GLU A 617 -1.69 -16.51 29.47
C GLU A 617 -1.90 -15.24 28.63
N GLN A 618 -2.88 -14.41 28.98
CA GLN A 618 -3.11 -13.13 28.30
C GLN A 618 -1.90 -12.19 28.47
N CYS A 619 -1.31 -12.16 29.67
CA CYS A 619 -0.14 -11.34 29.96
C CYS A 619 1.12 -11.85 29.25
N GLU A 620 1.33 -13.17 29.17
CA GLU A 620 2.43 -13.78 28.40
C GLU A 620 2.31 -13.46 26.92
N ALA A 621 1.15 -13.74 26.31
CA ALA A 621 0.88 -13.44 24.91
C ALA A 621 1.09 -11.94 24.59
N PHE A 622 0.54 -11.05 25.42
CA PHE A 622 0.72 -9.61 25.25
C PHE A 622 2.19 -9.19 25.36
N THR A 623 2.93 -9.77 26.31
CA THR A 623 4.33 -9.43 26.52
C THR A 623 5.22 -9.94 25.38
N LEU A 624 4.94 -11.12 24.81
CA LEU A 624 5.65 -11.63 23.63
C LEU A 624 5.42 -10.75 22.39
N VAL A 625 4.17 -10.32 22.15
CA VAL A 625 3.84 -9.36 21.07
C VAL A 625 4.56 -8.03 21.29
N LEU A 626 4.55 -7.50 22.52
CA LEU A 626 5.24 -6.27 22.87
C LEU A 626 6.75 -6.34 22.63
N LYS A 627 7.40 -7.47 22.97
CA LYS A 627 8.83 -7.68 22.68
C LYS A 627 9.13 -7.64 21.19
N GLY A 628 8.27 -8.26 20.37
CA GLY A 628 8.36 -8.18 18.91
C GLY A 628 8.23 -6.73 18.39
N HIS A 629 7.23 -6.00 18.89
CA HIS A 629 6.98 -4.60 18.55
C HIS A 629 8.17 -3.69 18.88
N ILE A 630 8.77 -3.86 20.07
CA ILE A 630 9.97 -3.13 20.50
C ILE A 630 11.19 -3.49 19.64
N ALA A 631 11.34 -4.76 19.25
CA ALA A 631 12.47 -5.22 18.45
C ALA A 631 12.50 -4.59 17.05
N ILE A 632 11.34 -4.29 16.45
CA ILE A 632 11.24 -3.49 15.22
C ILE A 632 11.50 -2.01 15.51
N ASP A 633 10.81 -1.42 16.49
CA ASP A 633 10.85 0.02 16.76
C ASP A 633 12.25 0.52 17.15
N SER A 634 13.05 -0.34 17.79
CA SER A 634 14.44 -0.05 18.19
C SER A 634 15.51 -0.59 17.23
N ALA A 635 15.11 -1.10 16.05
CA ALA A 635 16.04 -1.63 15.07
C ALA A 635 16.91 -0.53 14.45
N ILE A 636 18.22 -0.79 14.38
CA ILE A 636 19.20 -0.01 13.62
C ILE A 636 19.84 -0.94 12.59
N PHE A 637 19.84 -0.54 11.32
CA PHE A 637 20.20 -1.39 10.19
C PHE A 637 20.94 -0.60 9.09
N PRO A 638 21.81 -1.24 8.29
CA PRO A 638 22.51 -0.57 7.19
C PRO A 638 21.56 -0.28 6.03
N GLN A 639 21.89 0.73 5.23
CA GLN A 639 21.21 1.01 3.95
C GLN A 639 21.13 -0.24 3.07
N GLY A 640 20.03 -0.41 2.34
CA GLY A 640 19.79 -1.57 1.46
C GLY A 640 19.06 -2.73 2.15
N THR A 641 18.92 -2.70 3.49
CA THR A 641 18.10 -3.66 4.24
C THR A 641 16.62 -3.54 3.83
N THR A 642 15.98 -4.68 3.60
CA THR A 642 14.56 -4.78 3.21
C THR A 642 13.66 -5.07 4.41
N GLY A 643 12.37 -4.71 4.32
CA GLY A 643 11.40 -5.04 5.37
C GLY A 643 11.26 -6.54 5.62
N LYS A 644 11.44 -7.37 4.58
CA LYS A 644 11.49 -8.84 4.73
C LYS A 644 12.62 -9.35 5.62
N GLN A 645 13.79 -8.69 5.63
CA GLN A 645 14.90 -9.08 6.49
C GLN A 645 14.65 -8.71 7.96
N LEU A 646 13.81 -7.71 8.23
CA LEU A 646 13.46 -7.25 9.58
C LEU A 646 12.23 -7.94 10.18
N ASP A 647 11.30 -8.47 9.36
CA ASP A 647 10.06 -9.14 9.80
C ASP A 647 10.27 -10.23 10.86
N VAL A 648 11.42 -10.95 10.82
CA VAL A 648 11.79 -11.96 11.82
C VAL A 648 11.94 -11.39 13.24
N LEU A 649 12.33 -10.12 13.41
CA LEU A 649 12.54 -9.49 14.72
C LEU A 649 11.24 -9.43 15.51
N ALA A 650 10.13 -9.13 14.84
CA ALA A 650 8.81 -9.08 15.44
C ALA A 650 8.27 -10.47 15.83
N ARG A 651 8.71 -11.52 15.14
CA ARG A 651 8.25 -12.91 15.36
C ARG A 651 9.09 -13.70 16.35
N HIS A 652 10.37 -13.36 16.48
CA HIS A 652 11.37 -14.13 17.23
C HIS A 652 10.99 -14.44 18.69
N ALA A 653 10.25 -13.55 19.36
CA ALA A 653 9.75 -13.81 20.72
C ALA A 653 8.69 -14.92 20.73
N LEU A 654 7.66 -14.80 19.88
CA LEU A 654 6.57 -15.78 19.76
C LEU A 654 7.08 -17.16 19.27
N TRP A 655 8.00 -17.16 18.30
CA TRP A 655 8.54 -18.39 17.69
C TRP A 655 9.29 -19.28 18.69
N LYS A 656 9.87 -18.73 19.76
CA LYS A 656 10.52 -19.52 20.82
C LYS A 656 9.55 -20.42 21.57
N ASP A 657 8.31 -19.98 21.67
CA ASP A 657 7.25 -20.65 22.41
C ASP A 657 6.27 -21.40 21.46
N GLY A 658 6.65 -21.54 20.19
CA GLY A 658 5.86 -22.22 19.16
C GLY A 658 4.66 -21.40 18.64
N LEU A 659 4.57 -20.12 18.99
CA LEU A 659 3.47 -19.22 18.64
C LEU A 659 3.81 -18.40 17.37
N ASN A 660 2.79 -17.92 16.64
CA ASN A 660 2.98 -17.08 15.46
C ASN A 660 1.71 -16.24 15.15
N TYR A 661 1.81 -15.29 14.22
CA TYR A 661 0.67 -14.60 13.60
C TYR A 661 0.72 -14.73 12.08
N LEU A 662 -0.45 -14.86 11.45
CA LEU A 662 -0.58 -15.23 10.03
C LEU A 662 -0.82 -14.04 9.10
N HIS A 663 -0.28 -12.87 9.45
CA HIS A 663 -0.19 -11.66 8.61
C HIS A 663 1.24 -11.10 8.63
N GLY A 664 1.52 -10.08 7.81
CA GLY A 664 2.82 -9.38 7.81
C GLY A 664 3.03 -8.56 9.09
N THR A 665 4.28 -8.19 9.40
CA THR A 665 4.60 -7.30 10.53
C THR A 665 4.17 -5.84 10.30
N GLY A 666 3.80 -5.48 9.08
CA GLY A 666 3.30 -4.16 8.71
C GLY A 666 3.49 -3.82 7.23
N HIS A 667 2.90 -2.71 6.82
CA HIS A 667 2.77 -2.25 5.44
C HIS A 667 3.14 -0.77 5.32
N GLY A 668 3.50 -0.32 4.11
CA GLY A 668 3.53 1.12 3.86
C GLY A 668 2.12 1.73 3.88
N PHE A 669 2.04 3.05 4.03
CA PHE A 669 0.78 3.80 4.01
C PHE A 669 0.94 5.18 3.34
N GLY A 670 -0.13 5.70 2.75
CA GLY A 670 -0.09 6.93 1.94
C GLY A 670 -0.43 8.22 2.71
N SER A 671 0.01 9.38 2.22
CA SER A 671 -0.33 10.68 2.83
C SER A 671 -1.71 11.17 2.37
N PHE A 672 -2.70 11.02 3.25
CA PHE A 672 -4.12 11.22 2.92
C PHE A 672 -4.53 10.42 1.67
N LEU A 673 -4.20 9.12 1.66
CA LEU A 673 -4.36 8.19 0.54
C LEU A 673 -4.81 6.83 1.08
N SER A 674 -4.45 5.72 0.45
CA SER A 674 -4.73 4.38 0.97
C SER A 674 -3.92 4.08 2.22
N VAL A 675 -4.56 3.44 3.19
CA VAL A 675 -3.90 2.96 4.42
C VAL A 675 -2.91 1.83 4.12
N HIS A 676 -3.19 0.97 3.14
CA HIS A 676 -2.23 0.02 2.59
C HIS A 676 -1.61 0.59 1.31
N GLU A 677 -0.31 0.89 1.34
CA GLU A 677 0.46 1.46 0.22
C GLU A 677 1.80 0.73 0.05
N GLY A 678 2.05 0.22 -1.16
CA GLY A 678 3.37 -0.30 -1.56
C GLY A 678 4.27 0.78 -2.20
N PRO A 679 5.52 0.44 -2.55
CA PRO A 679 6.00 -0.94 -2.75
C PRO A 679 6.74 -1.54 -1.55
N HIS A 680 7.12 -0.76 -0.54
CA HIS A 680 7.79 -1.26 0.67
C HIS A 680 6.79 -1.85 1.69
N GLY A 681 7.30 -2.68 2.60
CA GLY A 681 6.52 -3.37 3.62
C GLY A 681 7.30 -4.52 4.24
N PHE A 682 6.83 -5.05 5.37
CA PHE A 682 7.42 -6.25 5.97
C PHE A 682 7.05 -7.48 5.14
N GLY A 683 8.02 -8.39 4.96
CA GLY A 683 7.89 -9.52 4.03
C GLY A 683 8.17 -9.20 2.55
N ILE A 684 8.41 -7.94 2.18
CA ILE A 684 8.69 -7.53 0.79
C ILE A 684 10.19 -7.27 0.57
N ASP A 685 10.73 -7.74 -0.56
CA ASP A 685 12.13 -7.52 -1.01
C ASP A 685 12.33 -6.11 -1.63
N VAL A 686 11.87 -5.06 -0.95
CA VAL A 686 12.12 -3.65 -1.30
C VAL A 686 12.97 -3.03 -0.20
N PRO A 687 14.12 -2.40 -0.51
CA PRO A 687 14.94 -1.70 0.46
C PRO A 687 14.15 -0.61 1.21
N LEU A 688 14.42 -0.47 2.50
CA LEU A 688 13.93 0.65 3.28
C LEU A 688 14.84 1.87 3.07
N GLU A 689 14.23 3.02 2.80
CA GLU A 689 14.91 4.28 2.48
C GLU A 689 14.31 5.40 3.35
N PRO A 690 15.09 6.43 3.72
CA PRO A 690 14.59 7.57 4.49
C PRO A 690 13.32 8.18 3.89
N GLY A 691 12.30 8.41 4.72
CA GLY A 691 11.00 8.90 4.28
C GLY A 691 9.98 7.83 3.88
N HIS A 692 10.37 6.54 3.78
CA HIS A 692 9.37 5.46 3.80
C HIS A 692 8.62 5.48 5.13
N VAL A 693 7.28 5.53 5.07
CA VAL A 693 6.41 5.40 6.25
C VAL A 693 5.77 4.01 6.28
N ILE A 694 5.79 3.33 7.43
CA ILE A 694 5.45 1.90 7.55
C ILE A 694 4.82 1.59 8.93
N THR A 695 3.83 0.69 8.98
CA THR A 695 3.27 0.18 10.26
C THR A 695 4.17 -0.88 10.89
N ASN A 696 4.08 -1.06 12.21
CA ASN A 696 4.75 -2.09 13.00
C ASN A 696 3.71 -2.69 13.95
N GLU A 697 3.06 -3.76 13.50
CA GLU A 697 1.78 -4.31 14.00
C GLU A 697 1.81 -5.81 14.37
N PRO A 698 2.84 -6.34 15.07
CA PRO A 698 2.82 -7.74 15.49
C PRO A 698 1.59 -8.05 16.36
N GLY A 699 1.15 -9.30 16.29
CA GLY A 699 0.01 -9.79 17.04
C GLY A 699 0.10 -11.25 17.44
N PHE A 700 -0.94 -11.72 18.11
CA PHE A 700 -1.17 -13.12 18.46
C PHE A 700 -2.67 -13.34 18.61
N TYR A 701 -3.18 -14.46 18.08
CA TYR A 701 -4.61 -14.72 18.01
C TYR A 701 -4.90 -16.15 18.46
N LYS A 702 -5.52 -16.31 19.63
CA LYS A 702 -5.96 -17.60 20.16
C LYS A 702 -7.42 -17.81 19.80
N GLU A 703 -7.66 -18.61 18.75
CA GLU A 703 -8.97 -18.91 18.20
C GLU A 703 -9.99 -19.27 19.30
N GLY A 704 -11.18 -18.66 19.23
CA GLY A 704 -12.24 -18.86 20.21
C GLY A 704 -12.00 -18.26 21.61
N SER A 705 -10.88 -17.55 21.84
CA SER A 705 -10.50 -17.06 23.18
C SER A 705 -10.18 -15.57 23.24
N PHE A 706 -9.06 -15.12 22.65
CA PHE A 706 -8.66 -13.71 22.63
C PHE A 706 -7.63 -13.42 21.54
N GLY A 707 -7.42 -12.15 21.23
CA GLY A 707 -6.31 -11.70 20.41
C GLY A 707 -5.63 -10.46 20.96
N VAL A 708 -4.38 -10.26 20.56
CA VAL A 708 -3.56 -9.10 20.87
C VAL A 708 -2.92 -8.61 19.58
N ARG A 709 -2.90 -7.30 19.37
CA ARG A 709 -2.06 -6.63 18.36
C ARG A 709 -1.58 -5.30 18.94
N ILE A 710 -0.33 -4.95 18.69
CA ILE A 710 0.26 -3.67 19.15
C ILE A 710 0.89 -3.01 17.94
N GLU A 711 0.32 -1.88 17.55
CA GLU A 711 0.67 -1.24 16.29
C GLU A 711 1.15 0.18 16.46
N SER A 712 2.15 0.58 15.69
CA SER A 712 2.52 1.99 15.57
C SER A 712 3.03 2.26 14.18
N ALA A 713 2.70 3.44 13.66
CA ALA A 713 3.24 3.96 12.43
C ALA A 713 4.59 4.62 12.65
N LEU A 714 5.51 4.29 11.75
CA LEU A 714 6.92 4.67 11.78
C LEU A 714 7.29 5.39 10.48
N VAL A 715 8.39 6.14 10.53
CA VAL A 715 9.11 6.64 9.35
C VAL A 715 10.57 6.21 9.44
N VAL A 716 11.11 5.71 8.33
CA VAL A 716 12.53 5.39 8.21
C VAL A 716 13.34 6.68 8.22
N THR A 717 14.33 6.76 9.10
CA THR A 717 15.22 7.91 9.25
C THR A 717 16.69 7.47 9.20
N LYS A 718 17.60 8.41 8.91
CA LYS A 718 19.04 8.18 9.11
C LYS A 718 19.36 8.30 10.59
N VAL A 719 20.22 7.42 11.10
CA VAL A 719 20.64 7.40 12.51
C VAL A 719 22.16 7.41 12.62
N GLU A 720 22.67 8.09 13.64
CA GLU A 720 24.10 8.07 13.97
C GLU A 720 24.43 6.82 14.78
N THR A 721 25.52 6.15 14.39
CA THR A 721 26.02 4.93 15.04
C THR A 721 27.45 5.16 15.54
N LYS A 722 27.91 4.31 16.47
CA LYS A 722 29.27 4.41 17.04
C LYS A 722 30.38 4.08 16.03
N GLY A 723 30.05 3.59 14.84
CA GLY A 723 31.02 3.19 13.82
C GLY A 723 30.34 2.82 12.50
N GLN A 724 31.07 3.02 11.40
CA GLN A 724 30.54 3.05 10.02
C GLN A 724 31.09 1.89 9.17
N PHE A 725 31.20 0.69 9.76
CA PHE A 725 31.75 -0.47 9.04
C PHE A 725 30.77 -0.96 7.96
N GLY A 726 31.23 -1.07 6.71
CA GLY A 726 30.40 -1.48 5.57
C GLY A 726 29.55 -0.36 4.97
N GLY A 727 29.59 0.85 5.52
CA GLY A 727 28.84 2.01 5.03
C GLY A 727 28.65 3.07 6.13
N ASP A 728 28.57 4.33 5.71
CA ASP A 728 28.30 5.49 6.55
C ASP A 728 26.79 5.72 6.78
N ILE A 729 25.93 5.27 5.86
CA ILE A 729 24.47 5.41 5.97
C ILE A 729 23.88 4.23 6.77
N TRP A 730 23.55 4.54 8.03
CA TRP A 730 22.74 3.70 8.91
C TRP A 730 21.33 4.28 9.05
N LEU A 731 20.36 3.38 9.17
CA LEU A 731 18.94 3.67 9.21
C LEU A 731 18.30 3.12 10.49
N GLY A 732 17.21 3.76 10.91
CA GLY A 732 16.35 3.33 11.99
C GLY A 732 14.93 3.84 11.78
N PHE A 733 14.13 3.86 12.84
CA PHE A 733 12.74 4.31 12.80
C PHE A 733 12.49 5.45 13.79
N ASP A 734 11.81 6.50 13.33
CA ASP A 734 11.10 7.45 14.18
C ASP A 734 9.60 7.09 14.19
N ARG A 735 8.91 7.37 15.30
CA ARG A 735 7.50 7.00 15.49
C ARG A 735 6.56 8.19 15.33
N PHE A 736 5.43 7.98 14.64
CA PHE A 736 4.30 8.91 14.63
C PHE A 736 3.28 8.61 15.73
N THR A 737 2.89 7.34 15.93
CA THR A 737 1.80 6.97 16.84
C THR A 737 2.05 7.41 18.28
N CYS A 738 1.27 8.39 18.72
CA CYS A 738 1.34 8.98 20.04
C CYS A 738 0.20 8.44 20.92
N VAL A 739 0.24 7.13 21.26
CA VAL A 739 -0.76 6.48 22.12
C VAL A 739 -0.04 5.56 23.12
N PRO A 740 -0.28 5.68 24.44
CA PRO A 740 0.32 4.80 25.45
C PRO A 740 0.02 3.31 25.19
N ILE A 741 0.91 2.43 25.66
CA ILE A 741 0.71 0.98 25.69
C ILE A 741 0.36 0.59 27.13
N GLN A 742 -0.77 -0.06 27.36
CA GLN A 742 -1.26 -0.37 28.72
C GLN A 742 -0.30 -1.35 29.43
N THR A 743 0.24 -0.98 30.59
CA THR A 743 1.21 -1.83 31.31
C THR A 743 0.57 -2.95 32.14
N ARG A 744 -0.77 -3.05 32.15
CA ARG A 744 -1.53 -4.02 32.97
C ARG A 744 -1.30 -5.48 32.55
N MET A 745 -1.12 -5.74 31.26
CA MET A 745 -0.86 -7.08 30.70
C MET A 745 0.64 -7.36 30.51
N VAL A 746 1.54 -6.52 31.05
CA VAL A 746 2.99 -6.67 30.83
C VAL A 746 3.64 -7.43 31.99
N LYS A 747 4.13 -8.64 31.71
CA LYS A 747 5.03 -9.39 32.59
C LYS A 747 6.41 -8.76 32.57
N MET A 748 6.64 -7.81 33.48
CA MET A 748 7.85 -6.98 33.53
C MET A 748 9.15 -7.80 33.64
N GLU A 749 9.09 -8.99 34.21
CA GLU A 749 10.16 -9.98 34.36
C GLU A 749 10.60 -10.63 33.03
N MET A 750 9.70 -10.76 32.04
CA MET A 750 10.02 -11.25 30.70
C MET A 750 10.75 -10.20 29.84
N LEU A 751 10.73 -8.93 30.28
CA LEU A 751 11.38 -7.83 29.57
C LEU A 751 12.86 -7.66 29.95
N THR A 752 13.67 -7.22 28.99
CA THR A 752 15.05 -6.76 29.25
C THR A 752 15.05 -5.41 29.98
N LYS A 753 16.22 -4.93 30.43
CA LYS A 753 16.33 -3.59 31.05
C LYS A 753 16.04 -2.50 30.01
N GLU A 754 16.43 -2.77 28.77
CA GLU A 754 16.31 -1.91 27.60
C GLU A 754 14.84 -1.81 27.17
N GLU A 755 14.13 -2.94 27.07
CA GLU A 755 12.70 -3.00 26.76
C GLU A 755 11.84 -2.31 27.84
N ARG A 756 12.11 -2.55 29.14
CA ARG A 756 11.43 -1.83 30.24
C ARG A 756 11.65 -0.32 30.18
N ARG A 757 12.88 0.11 29.87
CA ARG A 757 13.20 1.53 29.69
C ARG A 757 12.48 2.12 28.49
N TRP A 758 12.46 1.43 27.35
CA TRP A 758 11.74 1.85 26.14
C TRP A 758 10.24 2.03 26.42
N LEU A 759 9.60 1.09 27.13
CA LEU A 759 8.16 1.17 27.42
C LEU A 759 7.82 2.36 28.32
N LYS A 760 8.63 2.57 29.37
CA LYS A 760 8.51 3.73 30.26
C LYS A 760 8.76 5.05 29.52
N GLU A 761 9.69 5.07 28.58
CA GLU A 761 10.00 6.23 27.75
C GLU A 761 8.85 6.56 26.78
N HIS A 762 8.34 5.56 26.05
CA HIS A 762 7.23 5.68 25.10
C HIS A 762 5.98 6.24 25.76
N ASN A 763 5.52 5.63 26.85
CA ASN A 763 4.33 6.11 27.55
C ASN A 763 4.54 7.52 28.13
N ARG A 764 5.73 7.82 28.67
CA ARG A 764 6.04 9.17 29.18
C ARG A 764 5.99 10.22 28.06
N LYS A 765 6.59 9.94 26.89
CA LYS A 765 6.51 10.82 25.71
C LYS A 765 5.07 11.03 25.27
N CYS A 766 4.25 9.98 25.19
CA CYS A 766 2.84 10.10 24.84
C CYS A 766 2.09 11.05 25.79
N ARG A 767 2.27 10.89 27.10
CA ARG A 767 1.70 11.79 28.11
C ARG A 767 2.17 13.23 27.91
N ASP A 768 3.48 13.44 27.78
CA ASP A 768 4.07 14.78 27.75
C ASP A 768 3.70 15.54 26.46
N MET A 769 3.53 14.84 25.34
CA MET A 769 3.05 15.40 24.07
C MET A 769 1.55 15.68 24.08
N LEU A 770 0.72 14.76 24.61
CA LEU A 770 -0.74 14.88 24.53
C LEU A 770 -1.37 15.73 25.65
N ALA A 771 -0.79 15.79 26.85
CA ALA A 771 -1.40 16.47 27.99
C ALA A 771 -1.83 17.94 27.74
N PRO A 772 -1.08 18.78 27.00
CA PRO A 772 -1.50 20.15 26.66
C PRO A 772 -2.79 20.23 25.82
N TYR A 773 -3.14 19.16 25.11
CA TYR A 773 -4.34 19.07 24.25
C TYR A 773 -5.51 18.36 24.95
N LEU A 774 -5.39 18.09 26.25
CA LEU A 774 -6.37 17.37 27.07
C LEU A 774 -6.86 18.21 28.27
N GLU A 775 -6.48 19.49 28.36
CA GLU A 775 -6.83 20.36 29.49
C GLU A 775 -8.34 20.58 29.68
N ASP A 776 -9.11 20.44 28.59
CA ASP A 776 -10.57 20.47 28.59
C ASP A 776 -11.20 19.16 29.12
N ASP A 777 -10.52 18.02 28.99
CA ASP A 777 -10.97 16.71 29.48
C ASP A 777 -10.13 16.24 30.68
N ARG A 778 -10.54 16.68 31.88
CA ARG A 778 -9.92 16.26 33.15
C ARG A 778 -9.90 14.74 33.35
N ARG A 779 -10.82 13.98 32.76
CA ARG A 779 -10.86 12.52 32.86
C ARG A 779 -9.78 11.91 31.97
N ALA A 780 -9.62 12.39 30.74
CA ALA A 780 -8.53 12.00 29.85
C ALA A 780 -7.14 12.33 30.46
N LEU A 781 -6.99 13.50 31.09
CA LEU A 781 -5.77 13.85 31.82
C LEU A 781 -5.46 12.90 32.98
N ARG A 782 -6.46 12.49 33.78
CA ARG A 782 -6.26 11.48 34.84
C ARG A 782 -5.86 10.14 34.24
N TRP A 783 -6.55 9.70 33.18
CA TRP A 783 -6.29 8.43 32.50
C TRP A 783 -4.87 8.35 31.95
N ILE A 784 -4.43 9.34 31.15
CA ILE A 784 -3.10 9.29 30.51
C ILE A 784 -1.97 9.40 31.51
N ARG A 785 -2.14 10.19 32.59
CA ARG A 785 -1.17 10.24 33.69
C ARG A 785 -1.02 8.86 34.33
N ARG A 786 -2.14 8.22 34.70
CA ARG A 786 -2.16 6.89 35.33
C ARG A 786 -1.50 5.82 34.45
N GLU A 787 -1.93 5.66 33.20
CA GLU A 787 -1.38 4.63 32.31
C GLU A 787 0.09 4.88 31.90
N SER A 788 0.59 6.11 32.08
CA SER A 788 1.98 6.48 31.80
C SER A 788 2.92 6.43 33.01
N THR A 789 2.38 6.33 34.23
CA THR A 789 3.18 6.15 35.46
C THR A 789 3.03 4.76 36.09
N ARG A 790 2.10 3.92 35.62
CA ARG A 790 1.80 2.60 36.19
C ARG A 790 2.96 1.61 36.07
N THR A 791 3.58 1.28 37.20
CA THR A 791 4.69 0.32 37.31
C THR A 791 4.19 -1.07 37.71
N SER A 792 3.82 -1.89 36.71
CA SER A 792 3.34 -3.28 36.87
C SER A 792 2.00 -3.42 37.62
N PRO A 793 1.33 -4.58 37.56
CA PRO A 793 0.51 -5.03 38.67
C PRO A 793 1.46 -5.34 39.83
N THR A 794 1.34 -4.62 40.95
CA THR A 794 1.92 -5.10 42.21
C THR A 794 1.19 -6.38 42.57
N ALA A 795 1.91 -7.50 42.69
CA ALA A 795 1.40 -8.66 43.40
C ALA A 795 1.03 -8.18 44.81
N THR A 796 -0.26 -8.15 45.12
CA THR A 796 -0.75 -7.78 46.44
C THR A 796 -0.16 -8.77 47.44
N PRO A 797 0.53 -8.33 48.50
CA PRO A 797 0.93 -9.22 49.58
C PRO A 797 -0.32 -9.93 50.10
N ALA A 798 -0.25 -11.25 50.26
CA ALA A 798 -1.38 -12.04 50.74
C ALA A 798 -1.88 -11.47 52.08
N GLY A 799 -3.11 -10.95 52.08
CA GLY A 799 -3.72 -10.32 53.26
C GLY A 799 -3.93 -8.79 53.19
N VAL A 800 -3.55 -8.10 52.11
CA VAL A 800 -3.93 -6.69 51.91
C VAL A 800 -4.84 -6.55 50.68
N THR A 801 -6.14 -6.35 50.92
CA THR A 801 -7.02 -5.71 49.94
C THR A 801 -6.58 -4.26 49.79
N VAL A 802 -5.98 -3.95 48.65
CA VAL A 802 -5.96 -2.58 48.15
C VAL A 802 -7.34 -2.33 47.57
N ASP A 803 -8.16 -1.55 48.26
CA ASP A 803 -9.36 -1.00 47.65
C ASP A 803 -8.93 -0.14 46.45
N TRP A 804 -9.52 -0.43 45.29
CA TRP A 804 -9.24 0.25 44.03
C TRP A 804 -10.18 1.45 43.80
N ASP A 805 -10.59 2.08 44.91
CA ASP A 805 -11.51 3.22 44.98
C ASP A 805 -10.86 4.55 44.51
#